data_AF-A0A6J4L904-F1
#
_entry.id   AF-A0A6J4L904-F1
#
_cell.length_a   1.000
_cell.length_b   1.000
_cell.length_c   1.000
_cell.angle_alpha   90.00
_cell.angle_beta   90.00
_cell.angle_gamma   90.00
#
_symmetry.space_group_name_H-M   'P 1'
#
loop_
_entity.id
_entity.type
_entity.pdbx_description
1 polymer ?
#
loop_
_entity_poly.entity_id
_entity_poly.type
_entity_poly.pdbx_seq_one_letter_code
_entity_poly.pdbx_strand_id
1 'polypeptide(L)'
;MTRGRRDLGTTGRLRRLGADLGTTTLAAAGTALALDASRWSLLALALALLAATGRAVTMRRSNPRLDLLTSQLGQRALIGASVATALALLQPAHAVGAALAGVVLVAAVLYEPYLRPGVDLKVPVVAHLPGVRPTPVRLDLSRQVLLADLGAAAAGLALGASGVPAWWWVPFTVLSAATRVRVVRDSARRAAALRRYERNLPGAMAAYQPELVLYTSWPGADGVHQVTMWLPYLRRTGRRCLVVTRSSASARALADLVDVPLVEVRGPEDLDVLVTPSLRAAFYPNASSGNGLLVRYQQLTHVFLGHGDSDKATSYNPTHAMYDRIFCAGDAAVRRYGEHGISIPDEKFVVVGRPQVEAIETASPRAGGRPPVVLYAPTWRGHVEETSLSSLPVGEAVVRGLLAAGATVVFRPHPFSQGFPEDAALVERIQQLLAEDRNRSGRPHLWGPAAESDRGLVDCFNLSDALVSDVSSVVSDYLFSGKPYAMVTVPTDPERFRASYPVARAAYVVPADLDGLGPALATMLGDDPLAPVRQALRVDYLGPFPSQGYASAFVDAVDAVATADRPRSDSDETGDESFTGAAVDGAADGSVGVEVTPVRPRQAVRQRQAVRRPRAVRRSRTRRRLRKLRGRLAQPRRWPQAAAVLSLFGLAVALIGGPGPAVTLLGLAALGAVYRAVQPAVRWRKNWHRLLGEARGTRVVLLCAAVLAVPDPRLPAPAALGVLVLLSCAVVGEIGVQRAWGRLGLQVRNFPAMRTQVAEGVPRGLLPLAGTAALLLLLLAVVLPVPGTVLVAVAVVVFALFLVVVVRALERAARLVSAEHRLREELTALAPEFAVYFAGTVGAGYQVGMWAPYFARIGRPFVVVTRSPDTLTEISRALRRHGVDAPVIL
;
A
#
# COMPACT_ATOMS: atom_id res chain seq x y z
N MET A 1 5.66 -24.39 12.25
CA MET A 1 6.71 -23.43 12.68
C MET A 1 6.12 -22.02 12.76
N THR A 2 6.07 -21.47 13.97
CA THR A 2 5.71 -20.08 14.24
C THR A 2 6.55 -19.16 13.33
N ARG A 3 5.92 -18.44 12.38
CA ARG A 3 6.54 -17.25 11.78
C ARG A 3 7.16 -16.49 12.94
N GLY A 4 8.50 -16.46 13.02
CA GLY A 4 9.23 -15.83 14.11
C GLY A 4 8.55 -14.51 14.39
N ARG A 5 7.98 -14.37 15.59
CA ARG A 5 7.12 -13.26 16.02
C ARG A 5 7.61 -12.00 15.32
N ARG A 6 6.95 -11.59 14.22
CA ARG A 6 7.21 -10.26 13.67
C ARG A 6 6.95 -9.36 14.86
N ASP A 7 7.95 -8.63 15.33
CA ASP A 7 7.80 -7.74 16.46
C ASP A 7 6.69 -6.73 16.10
N LEU A 8 5.45 -7.06 16.50
CA LEU A 8 4.22 -6.35 16.13
C LEU A 8 4.08 -5.03 16.90
N GLY A 9 5.16 -4.60 17.56
CA GLY A 9 5.65 -3.27 17.31
C GLY A 9 5.83 -2.42 18.54
N THR A 10 5.57 -2.91 19.75
CA THR A 10 5.77 -2.09 20.96
C THR A 10 7.26 -1.93 21.27
N THR A 11 8.04 -3.02 21.27
CA THR A 11 9.51 -3.01 21.40
C THR A 11 10.17 -2.29 20.23
N GLY A 12 9.77 -2.59 18.99
CA GLY A 12 10.21 -1.84 17.81
C GLY A 12 9.82 -0.34 17.82
N ARG A 13 8.71 0.05 18.48
CA ARG A 13 8.31 1.47 18.65
C ARG A 13 9.14 2.14 19.75
N LEU A 14 9.34 1.48 20.88
CA LEU A 14 10.21 1.93 21.97
C LEU A 14 11.63 2.17 21.48
N ARG A 15 12.21 1.23 20.73
CA ARG A 15 13.53 1.39 20.13
C ARG A 15 13.61 2.60 19.19
N ARG A 16 12.56 2.83 18.39
CA ARG A 16 12.49 3.99 17.49
C ARG A 16 12.35 5.31 18.24
N LEU A 17 11.50 5.35 19.28
CA LEU A 17 11.36 6.53 20.13
C LEU A 17 12.65 6.83 20.88
N GLY A 18 13.27 5.82 21.49
CA GLY A 18 14.55 5.94 22.20
C GLY A 18 15.67 6.44 21.29
N ALA A 19 15.77 5.94 20.05
CA ALA A 19 16.72 6.47 19.08
C ALA A 19 16.44 7.94 18.72
N ASP A 20 15.16 8.29 18.45
CA ASP A 20 14.76 9.65 18.11
C ASP A 20 15.05 10.63 19.29
N LEU A 21 14.87 10.20 20.55
CA LEU A 21 15.18 10.97 21.77
C LEU A 21 16.69 11.05 22.05
N GLY A 22 17.44 9.97 21.85
CA GLY A 22 18.89 9.94 22.02
C GLY A 22 19.59 10.93 21.09
N THR A 23 19.22 10.93 19.79
CA THR A 23 19.72 11.91 18.82
C THR A 23 19.38 13.35 19.24
N THR A 24 18.17 13.57 19.75
CA THR A 24 17.72 14.90 20.20
C THR A 24 18.51 15.38 21.42
N THR A 25 18.76 14.49 22.38
CA THR A 25 19.53 14.75 23.59
C THR A 25 20.97 15.13 23.26
N LEU A 26 21.64 14.38 22.37
CA LEU A 26 23.00 14.68 21.94
C LEU A 26 23.10 16.04 21.25
N ALA A 27 22.15 16.39 20.38
CA ALA A 27 22.16 17.68 19.68
C ALA A 27 21.88 18.87 20.63
N ALA A 28 20.93 18.70 21.56
CA ALA A 28 20.67 19.68 22.61
C ALA A 28 21.87 19.87 23.54
N ALA A 29 22.54 18.78 23.93
CA ALA A 29 23.76 18.83 24.74
C ALA A 29 24.90 19.53 24.02
N GLY A 30 25.08 19.26 22.72
CA GLY A 30 26.05 19.99 21.90
C GLY A 30 25.79 21.49 21.84
N THR A 31 24.52 21.91 21.83
CA THR A 31 24.16 23.34 21.88
C THR A 31 24.52 23.96 23.24
N ALA A 32 24.21 23.29 24.34
CA ALA A 32 24.51 23.80 25.68
C ALA A 32 26.02 23.89 25.93
N LEU A 33 26.78 22.88 25.53
CA LEU A 33 28.25 22.90 25.60
C LEU A 33 28.86 24.03 24.75
N ALA A 34 28.20 24.41 23.66
CA ALA A 34 28.67 25.53 22.84
C ALA A 34 28.53 26.88 23.56
N LEU A 35 27.58 27.04 24.50
CA LEU A 35 27.41 28.29 25.28
C LEU A 35 28.65 28.61 26.11
N ASP A 36 29.34 27.58 26.62
CA ASP A 36 30.64 27.71 27.31
C ASP A 36 31.83 27.75 26.34
N ALA A 37 31.59 27.94 25.03
CA ALA A 37 32.59 27.83 23.96
C ALA A 37 33.41 26.52 24.00
N SER A 38 32.82 25.43 24.51
CA SER A 38 33.52 24.15 24.69
C SER A 38 33.66 23.41 23.36
N ARG A 39 34.86 22.93 23.03
CA ARG A 39 35.11 22.07 21.85
C ARG A 39 34.41 20.72 21.93
N TRP A 40 34.02 20.28 23.13
CA TRP A 40 33.21 19.07 23.33
C TRP A 40 31.81 19.17 22.68
N SER A 41 31.33 20.39 22.40
CA SER A 41 30.13 20.63 21.59
C SER A 41 30.20 19.93 20.23
N LEU A 42 31.35 20.00 19.55
CA LEU A 42 31.54 19.39 18.22
C LEU A 42 31.47 17.87 18.28
N LEU A 43 32.01 17.25 19.34
CA LEU A 43 31.92 15.79 19.53
C LEU A 43 30.48 15.35 19.79
N ALA A 44 29.76 16.03 20.67
CA ALA A 44 28.36 15.73 20.96
C ALA A 44 27.49 15.85 19.69
N LEU A 45 27.74 16.86 18.85
CA LEU A 45 27.04 17.05 17.58
C LEU A 45 27.43 16.03 16.51
N ALA A 46 28.70 15.61 16.46
CA ALA A 46 29.13 14.52 15.59
C ALA A 46 28.43 13.20 15.95
N LEU A 47 28.31 12.89 17.24
CA LEU A 47 27.55 11.73 17.72
C LEU A 47 26.06 11.84 17.38
N ALA A 48 25.46 13.03 17.53
CA ALA A 48 24.07 13.27 17.11
C ALA A 48 23.88 13.02 15.61
N LEU A 49 24.80 13.50 14.78
CA LEU A 49 24.77 13.32 13.32
C LEU A 49 24.95 11.85 12.91
N LEU A 50 25.86 11.12 13.56
CA LEU A 50 26.04 9.68 13.36
C LEU A 50 24.77 8.91 13.73
N ALA A 51 24.15 9.24 14.86
CA ALA A 51 22.90 8.63 15.29
C ALA A 51 21.75 8.89 14.30
N ALA A 52 21.61 10.13 13.80
CA ALA A 52 20.63 10.50 12.78
C ALA A 52 20.85 9.72 11.46
N THR A 53 22.11 9.59 11.05
CA THR A 53 22.51 8.85 9.85
C THR A 53 22.22 7.35 9.99
N GLY A 54 22.63 6.72 11.09
CA GLY A 54 22.32 5.32 11.39
C GLY A 54 20.80 5.08 11.46
N ARG A 55 20.06 6.04 12.02
CA ARG A 55 18.60 6.00 12.03
C ARG A 55 18.00 6.07 10.62
N ALA A 56 18.53 6.90 9.73
CA ALA A 56 18.08 6.96 8.34
C ALA A 56 18.35 5.65 7.58
N VAL A 57 19.54 5.08 7.77
CA VAL A 57 19.93 3.79 7.17
C VAL A 57 19.01 2.67 7.67
N THR A 58 18.77 2.58 8.99
CA THR A 58 17.87 1.57 9.56
C THR A 58 16.43 1.72 9.05
N MET A 59 15.92 2.96 8.92
CA MET A 59 14.62 3.22 8.32
C MET A 59 14.53 2.68 6.89
N ARG A 60 15.53 2.97 6.06
CA ARG A 60 15.54 2.53 4.65
C ARG A 60 15.76 1.02 4.50
N ARG A 61 16.61 0.41 5.34
CA ARG A 61 16.78 -1.06 5.39
C ARG A 61 15.48 -1.75 5.77
N SER A 62 14.76 -1.22 6.77
CA SER A 62 13.48 -1.78 7.21
C SER A 62 12.34 -1.61 6.20
N ASN A 63 12.41 -0.57 5.37
CA ASN A 63 11.42 -0.33 4.31
C ASN A 63 12.10 0.39 3.13
N PRO A 64 12.56 -0.36 2.12
CA PRO A 64 13.25 0.21 0.96
C PRO A 64 12.41 1.17 0.13
N ARG A 65 11.08 1.12 0.26
CA ARG A 65 10.12 2.00 -0.44
C ARG A 65 9.75 3.25 0.38
N LEU A 66 10.32 3.42 1.57
CA LEU A 66 10.02 4.55 2.45
C LEU A 66 10.61 5.84 1.89
N ASP A 67 9.74 6.80 1.57
CA ASP A 67 10.11 8.18 1.28
C ASP A 67 10.73 8.82 2.54
N LEU A 68 11.99 9.23 2.44
CA LEU A 68 12.73 9.84 3.55
C LEU A 68 12.53 11.36 3.64
N LEU A 69 11.79 11.96 2.71
CA LEU A 69 11.49 13.39 2.72
C LEU A 69 10.65 13.70 3.96
N THR A 70 10.98 14.77 4.69
CA THR A 70 10.40 15.12 6.00
C THR A 70 10.71 14.17 7.16
N SER A 71 11.51 13.12 6.94
CA SER A 71 11.99 12.27 8.03
C SER A 71 12.95 13.04 8.93
N GLN A 72 12.89 12.76 10.24
CA GLN A 72 13.73 13.36 11.28
C GLN A 72 13.79 14.90 11.25
N LEU A 73 12.72 15.57 10.79
CA LEU A 73 12.74 17.01 10.54
C LEU A 73 13.12 17.83 11.79
N GLY A 74 12.62 17.43 12.97
CA GLY A 74 12.95 18.12 14.23
C GLY A 74 14.42 17.96 14.59
N GLN A 75 14.96 16.74 14.50
CA GLN A 75 16.36 16.45 14.79
C GLN A 75 17.31 17.11 13.78
N ARG A 76 16.99 17.09 12.49
CA ARG A 76 17.81 17.72 11.44
C ARG A 76 17.85 19.24 11.59
N ALA A 77 16.71 19.86 11.91
CA ALA A 77 16.65 21.30 12.21
C ALA A 77 17.44 21.63 13.49
N LEU A 78 17.35 20.81 14.54
CA LEU A 78 18.13 20.96 15.75
C LEU A 78 19.63 20.88 15.45
N ILE A 79 20.09 19.79 14.85
CA ILE A 79 21.51 19.58 14.51
C ILE A 79 22.04 20.76 13.68
N GLY A 80 21.32 21.21 12.65
CA GLY A 80 21.72 22.37 11.85
C GLY A 80 21.86 23.66 12.66
N ALA A 81 20.88 23.95 13.53
CA ALA A 81 20.93 25.13 14.40
C ALA A 81 22.05 25.03 15.46
N SER A 82 22.27 23.84 16.02
CA SER A 82 23.31 23.58 17.01
C SER A 82 24.72 23.68 16.41
N VAL A 83 24.93 23.18 15.17
CA VAL A 83 26.20 23.36 14.44
C VAL A 83 26.46 24.84 14.17
N ALA A 84 25.45 25.59 13.75
CA ALA A 84 25.58 27.04 13.56
C ALA A 84 25.93 27.76 14.87
N THR A 85 25.32 27.36 15.98
CA THR A 85 25.58 27.89 17.32
C THR A 85 27.02 27.61 17.76
N ALA A 86 27.46 26.35 17.64
CA ALA A 86 28.84 25.98 17.97
C ALA A 86 29.86 26.75 17.14
N LEU A 87 29.64 26.87 15.82
CA LEU A 87 30.55 27.63 14.95
C LEU A 87 30.56 29.13 15.28
N ALA A 88 29.41 29.74 15.53
CA ALA A 88 29.34 31.17 15.85
C ALA A 88 30.05 31.50 17.17
N LEU A 89 29.93 30.64 18.18
CA LEU A 89 30.55 30.85 19.50
C LEU A 89 32.03 30.45 19.54
N LEU A 90 32.44 29.41 18.81
CA LEU A 90 33.85 29.01 18.69
C LEU A 90 34.65 29.93 17.76
N GLN A 91 33.99 30.56 16.78
CA GLN A 91 34.60 31.46 15.80
C GLN A 91 33.84 32.79 15.71
N PRO A 92 33.88 33.65 16.75
CA PRO A 92 33.09 34.89 16.80
C PRO A 92 33.37 35.84 15.62
N ALA A 93 34.63 35.89 15.14
CA ALA A 93 35.02 36.66 13.95
C ALA A 93 34.32 36.20 12.65
N HIS A 94 33.76 34.99 12.63
CA HIS A 94 33.05 34.41 11.49
C HIS A 94 31.59 34.06 11.82
N ALA A 95 31.04 34.62 12.90
CA ALA A 95 29.67 34.37 13.35
C ALA A 95 28.62 34.67 12.26
N VAL A 96 28.83 35.69 11.44
CA VAL A 96 27.94 36.01 10.30
C VAL A 96 27.93 34.88 9.26
N GLY A 97 29.09 34.28 8.97
CA GLY A 97 29.19 33.14 8.05
C GLY A 97 28.50 31.90 8.59
N ALA A 98 28.67 31.62 9.90
CA ALA A 98 27.99 30.55 10.61
C ALA A 98 26.46 30.76 10.62
N ALA A 99 26.00 31.99 10.88
CA ALA A 99 24.59 32.36 10.88
C ALA A 99 23.96 32.21 9.49
N LEU A 100 24.61 32.71 8.44
CA LEU A 100 24.13 32.61 7.06
C LEU A 100 23.97 31.14 6.64
N ALA A 101 25.03 30.34 6.80
CA ALA A 101 25.00 28.92 6.43
C ALA A 101 23.99 28.13 7.26
N GLY A 102 23.94 28.36 8.59
CA GLY A 102 22.98 27.75 9.49
C GLY A 102 21.52 28.04 9.09
N VAL A 103 21.21 29.30 8.81
CA VAL A 103 19.88 29.72 8.33
C VAL A 103 19.54 29.04 7.01
N VAL A 104 20.46 28.98 6.04
CA VAL A 104 20.21 28.32 4.75
C VAL A 104 19.90 26.83 4.94
N LEU A 105 20.70 26.11 5.73
CA LEU A 105 20.49 24.68 5.98
C LEU A 105 19.16 24.42 6.71
N VAL A 106 18.91 25.15 7.80
CA VAL A 106 17.68 24.97 8.59
C VAL A 106 16.46 25.40 7.79
N ALA A 107 16.52 26.48 7.01
CA ALA A 107 15.46 26.89 6.10
C ALA A 107 15.14 25.79 5.09
N ALA A 108 16.16 25.15 4.52
CA ALA A 108 16.00 24.05 3.58
C ALA A 108 15.24 22.88 4.24
N VAL A 109 15.60 22.48 5.47
CA VAL A 109 14.91 21.43 6.24
C VAL A 109 13.45 21.83 6.55
N LEU A 110 13.23 23.05 7.05
CA LEU A 110 11.90 23.55 7.40
C LEU A 110 10.98 23.71 6.19
N TYR A 111 11.53 23.83 4.98
CA TYR A 111 10.76 23.97 3.76
C TYR A 111 10.22 22.63 3.20
N GLU A 112 10.79 21.49 3.60
CA GLU A 112 10.40 20.16 3.07
C GLU A 112 8.90 19.81 3.19
N PRO A 113 8.19 20.12 4.30
CA PRO A 113 6.76 19.84 4.42
C PRO A 113 5.91 20.52 3.34
N TYR A 114 6.39 21.62 2.76
CA TYR A 114 5.70 22.35 1.68
C TYR A 114 5.98 21.74 0.30
N LEU A 115 7.03 20.93 0.15
CA LEU A 115 7.32 20.17 -1.06
C LEU A 115 6.48 18.89 -1.16
N ARG A 116 6.08 18.36 0.01
CA ARG A 116 5.34 17.10 0.12
C ARG A 116 4.08 17.00 -0.75
N PRO A 117 3.21 18.02 -0.87
CA PRO A 117 2.06 17.94 -1.77
C PRO A 117 2.43 17.70 -3.25
N GLY A 118 3.56 18.27 -3.70
CA GLY A 118 4.08 18.04 -5.06
C GLY A 118 4.69 16.65 -5.21
N VAL A 119 5.38 16.16 -4.18
CA VAL A 119 5.96 14.81 -4.15
C VAL A 119 4.87 13.74 -4.14
N ASP A 120 3.84 13.92 -3.29
CA ASP A 120 2.67 13.05 -3.17
C ASP A 120 1.69 13.18 -4.35
N LEU A 121 1.96 14.07 -5.32
CA LEU A 121 1.16 14.20 -6.53
C LEU A 121 1.22 12.93 -7.35
N LYS A 122 0.15 12.15 -7.31
CA LYS A 122 0.00 10.96 -8.13
C LYS A 122 -0.46 11.36 -9.53
N VAL A 123 0.31 11.02 -10.56
CA VAL A 123 -0.07 11.17 -11.98
C VAL A 123 -0.47 9.79 -12.49
N PRO A 124 -1.65 9.61 -13.14
CA PRO A 124 -2.02 8.34 -13.76
C PRO A 124 -0.99 7.92 -14.80
N VAL A 125 -0.71 6.63 -14.91
CA VAL A 125 0.15 6.08 -15.96
C VAL A 125 -0.65 5.91 -17.25
N VAL A 126 -0.11 6.40 -18.37
CA VAL A 126 -0.62 6.13 -19.72
C VAL A 126 0.55 5.73 -20.60
N ALA A 127 0.36 4.68 -21.39
CA ALA A 127 1.30 4.21 -22.39
C ALA A 127 0.55 3.82 -23.68
N HIS A 128 1.23 3.92 -24.82
CA HIS A 128 0.77 3.47 -26.15
C HIS A 128 -0.56 4.02 -26.68
N LEU A 129 -1.21 4.95 -25.98
CA LEU A 129 -2.42 5.61 -26.46
C LEU A 129 -2.07 6.70 -27.50
N PRO A 130 -2.51 6.57 -28.76
CA PRO A 130 -2.19 7.54 -29.80
C PRO A 130 -2.59 8.97 -29.41
N GLY A 131 -1.73 9.95 -29.70
CA GLY A 131 -1.98 11.36 -29.37
C GLY A 131 -1.75 11.74 -27.89
N VAL A 132 -1.42 10.79 -27.01
CA VAL A 132 -1.10 11.05 -25.60
C VAL A 132 0.35 10.67 -25.31
N ARG A 133 1.13 11.66 -24.86
CA ARG A 133 2.52 11.40 -24.45
C ARG A 133 2.56 10.54 -23.19
N PRO A 134 3.49 9.57 -23.10
CA PRO A 134 3.70 8.81 -21.88
C PRO A 134 3.94 9.71 -20.68
N THR A 135 3.38 9.31 -19.54
CA THR A 135 3.48 10.11 -18.32
C THR A 135 4.85 9.93 -17.65
N PRO A 136 5.44 11.00 -17.10
CA PRO A 136 6.78 10.93 -16.50
C PRO A 136 6.78 10.07 -15.22
N VAL A 137 7.87 9.32 -15.04
CA VAL A 137 8.13 8.54 -13.82
C VAL A 137 8.51 9.47 -12.67
N ARG A 138 8.01 9.18 -11.46
CA ARG A 138 8.39 9.91 -10.24
C ARG A 138 9.84 9.60 -9.88
N LEU A 139 10.65 10.64 -9.70
CA LEU A 139 11.99 10.51 -9.14
C LEU A 139 11.93 10.47 -7.61
N ASP A 140 12.45 9.41 -6.98
CA ASP A 140 12.66 9.37 -5.53
C ASP A 140 13.96 10.10 -5.16
N LEU A 141 13.85 11.42 -4.95
CA LEU A 141 14.98 12.27 -4.56
C LEU A 141 15.17 12.35 -3.04
N SER A 142 14.34 11.66 -2.25
CA SER A 142 14.31 11.81 -0.79
C SER A 142 15.64 11.44 -0.12
N ARG A 143 16.31 10.41 -0.61
CA ARG A 143 17.65 10.01 -0.16
C ARG A 143 18.70 11.09 -0.46
N GLN A 144 18.65 11.68 -1.66
CA GLN A 144 19.60 12.71 -2.06
C GLN A 144 19.46 13.97 -1.22
N VAL A 145 18.20 14.39 -0.95
CA VAL A 145 17.91 15.52 -0.06
C VAL A 145 18.42 15.24 1.36
N LEU A 146 18.14 14.05 1.91
CA LEU A 146 18.59 13.71 3.25
C LEU A 146 20.13 13.64 3.36
N LEU A 147 20.80 12.99 2.40
CA LEU A 147 22.26 12.90 2.39
C LEU A 147 22.92 14.27 2.22
N ALA A 148 22.35 15.15 1.40
CA ALA A 148 22.88 16.51 1.24
C ALA A 148 22.78 17.31 2.53
N ASP A 149 21.71 17.15 3.31
CA ASP A 149 21.57 17.83 4.61
C ASP A 149 22.53 17.28 5.67
N LEU A 150 22.64 15.95 5.76
CA LEU A 150 23.58 15.31 6.70
C LEU A 150 25.03 15.64 6.32
N GLY A 151 25.35 15.66 5.02
CA GLY A 151 26.65 16.06 4.50
C GLY A 151 26.96 17.53 4.76
N ALA A 152 25.98 18.43 4.60
CA ALA A 152 26.15 19.84 4.94
C ALA A 152 26.40 20.03 6.45
N ALA A 153 25.68 19.31 7.32
CA ALA A 153 25.94 19.34 8.76
C ALA A 153 27.34 18.79 9.10
N ALA A 154 27.77 17.69 8.46
CA ALA A 154 29.11 17.12 8.63
C ALA A 154 30.21 18.11 8.23
N ALA A 155 30.03 18.83 7.11
CA ALA A 155 30.97 19.84 6.66
C ALA A 155 31.12 20.98 7.68
N GLY A 156 30.01 21.44 8.27
CA GLY A 156 30.04 22.45 9.35
C GLY A 156 30.83 21.97 10.57
N LEU A 157 30.64 20.72 10.99
CA LEU A 157 31.41 20.12 12.09
C LEU A 157 32.90 20.00 11.77
N ALA A 158 33.24 19.59 10.55
CA ALA A 158 34.63 19.47 10.10
C ALA A 158 35.34 20.83 10.09
N LEU A 159 34.68 21.88 9.60
CA LEU A 159 35.20 23.26 9.62
C LEU A 159 35.40 23.76 11.06
N GLY A 160 34.46 23.46 11.97
CA GLY A 160 34.59 23.81 13.37
C GLY A 160 35.77 23.11 14.06
N ALA A 161 35.98 21.84 13.74
CA ALA A 161 37.08 21.05 14.29
C ALA A 161 38.45 21.50 13.76
N SER A 162 38.53 21.85 12.48
CA SER A 162 39.77 22.29 11.83
C SER A 162 40.10 23.77 12.04
N GLY A 163 39.16 24.56 12.57
CA GLY A 163 39.33 26.00 12.75
C GLY A 163 39.26 26.81 11.45
N VAL A 164 38.87 26.18 10.33
CA VAL A 164 38.69 26.88 9.06
C VAL A 164 37.51 27.86 9.19
N PRO A 165 37.59 29.07 8.58
CA PRO A 165 36.53 30.07 8.68
C PRO A 165 35.14 29.56 8.29
N ALA A 166 34.14 29.84 9.14
CA ALA A 166 32.76 29.38 8.97
C ALA A 166 32.09 29.81 7.65
N TRP A 167 32.61 30.84 6.96
CA TRP A 167 32.13 31.24 5.62
C TRP A 167 32.19 30.11 4.59
N TRP A 168 33.15 29.20 4.72
CA TRP A 168 33.28 28.04 3.85
C TRP A 168 32.16 27.01 4.03
N TRP A 169 31.31 27.14 5.06
CA TRP A 169 30.14 26.29 5.24
C TRP A 169 29.00 26.62 4.25
N VAL A 170 28.90 27.89 3.83
CA VAL A 170 27.86 28.39 2.92
C VAL A 170 27.69 27.53 1.66
N PRO A 171 28.74 27.21 0.85
CA PRO A 171 28.58 26.42 -0.37
C PRO A 171 27.97 25.03 -0.12
N PHE A 172 28.29 24.37 1.00
CA PHE A 172 27.70 23.08 1.35
C PHE A 172 26.20 23.18 1.66
N THR A 173 25.80 24.23 2.38
CA THR A 173 24.39 24.48 2.70
C THR A 173 23.57 24.92 1.48
N VAL A 174 24.18 25.69 0.58
CA VAL A 174 23.59 26.05 -0.73
C VAL A 174 23.40 24.82 -1.61
N LEU A 175 24.38 23.91 -1.64
CA LEU A 175 24.26 22.63 -2.37
C LEU A 175 23.14 21.76 -1.79
N SER A 176 23.02 21.69 -0.47
CA SER A 176 21.89 21.05 0.21
C SER A 176 20.55 21.69 -0.21
N ALA A 177 20.45 23.02 -0.21
CA ALA A 177 19.24 23.72 -0.66
C ALA A 177 18.92 23.45 -2.14
N ALA A 178 19.93 23.37 -3.02
CA ALA A 178 19.77 23.10 -4.46
C ALA A 178 19.08 21.75 -4.76
N THR A 179 19.23 20.74 -3.90
CA THR A 179 18.53 19.45 -4.09
C THR A 179 17.00 19.60 -4.11
N ARG A 180 16.46 20.61 -3.40
CA ARG A 180 15.01 20.90 -3.34
C ARG A 180 14.50 21.54 -4.63
N VAL A 181 15.35 22.26 -5.36
CA VAL A 181 15.03 22.79 -6.69
C VAL A 181 14.72 21.62 -7.65
N ARG A 182 15.47 20.51 -7.56
CA ARG A 182 15.18 19.29 -8.34
C ARG A 182 13.82 18.69 -7.99
N VAL A 183 13.47 18.64 -6.70
CA VAL A 183 12.15 18.18 -6.22
C VAL A 183 11.01 19.05 -6.75
N VAL A 184 11.18 20.38 -6.71
CA VAL A 184 10.21 21.35 -7.25
C VAL A 184 10.06 21.17 -8.75
N ARG A 185 11.17 21.05 -9.49
CA ARG A 185 11.17 20.86 -10.95
C ARG A 185 10.48 19.56 -11.36
N ASP A 186 10.77 18.45 -10.67
CA ASP A 186 10.08 17.17 -10.88
C ASP A 186 8.56 17.29 -10.61
N SER A 187 8.19 17.90 -9.48
CA SER A 187 6.80 18.12 -9.11
C SER A 187 6.05 19.00 -10.13
N ALA A 188 6.70 20.04 -10.65
CA ALA A 188 6.15 20.92 -11.68
C ALA A 188 5.99 20.19 -13.02
N ARG A 189 6.98 19.39 -13.44
CA ARG A 189 6.92 18.54 -14.64
C ARG A 189 5.75 17.56 -14.55
N ARG A 190 5.58 16.88 -13.41
CA ARG A 190 4.45 15.96 -13.16
C ARG A 190 3.09 16.68 -13.13
N ALA A 191 3.02 17.85 -12.51
CA ALA A 191 1.79 18.67 -12.54
C ALA A 191 1.42 19.13 -13.95
N ALA A 192 2.40 19.44 -14.80
CA ALA A 192 2.17 19.75 -16.21
C ALA A 192 1.72 18.52 -17.00
N ALA A 193 2.30 17.35 -16.76
CA ALA A 193 1.88 16.09 -17.37
C ALA A 193 0.44 15.73 -17.02
N LEU A 194 0.04 15.85 -15.76
CA LEU A 194 -1.35 15.62 -15.33
C LEU A 194 -2.34 16.53 -16.07
N ARG A 195 -2.01 17.82 -16.24
CA ARG A 195 -2.84 18.76 -17.00
C ARG A 195 -3.00 18.37 -18.46
N ARG A 196 -1.92 17.89 -19.10
CA ARG A 196 -1.96 17.43 -20.50
C ARG A 196 -2.80 16.16 -20.63
N TYR A 197 -2.61 15.20 -19.73
CA TYR A 197 -3.40 13.98 -19.65
C TYR A 197 -4.90 14.31 -19.56
N GLU A 198 -5.32 15.13 -18.60
CA GLU A 198 -6.74 15.50 -18.43
C GLU A 198 -7.34 16.18 -19.66
N ARG A 199 -6.54 16.97 -20.39
CA ARG A 199 -6.99 17.69 -21.59
C ARG A 199 -7.12 16.76 -22.79
N ASN A 200 -6.16 15.85 -22.96
CA ASN A 200 -6.01 15.09 -24.20
C ASN A 200 -6.67 13.71 -24.13
N LEU A 201 -6.84 13.14 -22.93
CA LEU A 201 -7.38 11.78 -22.76
C LEU A 201 -8.76 11.60 -23.40
N PRO A 202 -9.78 12.47 -23.17
CA PRO A 202 -11.09 12.26 -23.77
C PRO A 202 -11.05 12.23 -25.30
N GLY A 203 -10.29 13.16 -25.91
CA GLY A 203 -10.13 13.21 -27.37
C GLY A 203 -9.38 12.02 -27.94
N ALA A 204 -8.32 11.57 -27.26
CA ALA A 204 -7.56 10.39 -27.66
C ALA A 204 -8.37 9.09 -27.55
N MET A 205 -9.18 8.94 -26.49
CA MET A 205 -10.10 7.81 -26.35
C MET A 205 -11.18 7.81 -27.42
N ALA A 206 -11.76 8.98 -27.72
CA ALA A 206 -12.76 9.13 -28.77
C ALA A 206 -12.19 8.84 -30.17
N ALA A 207 -10.90 9.16 -30.42
CA ALA A 207 -10.23 8.84 -31.66
C ALA A 207 -9.83 7.36 -31.76
N TYR A 208 -9.37 6.75 -30.66
CA TYR A 208 -8.97 5.35 -30.64
C TYR A 208 -10.17 4.40 -30.71
N GLN A 209 -11.32 4.76 -30.14
CA GLN A 209 -12.56 3.97 -30.13
C GLN A 209 -12.33 2.50 -29.72
N PRO A 210 -11.88 2.22 -28.48
CA PRO A 210 -11.69 0.84 -28.04
C PRO A 210 -13.03 0.08 -28.08
N GLU A 211 -12.96 -1.22 -28.34
CA GLU A 211 -14.09 -2.13 -28.36
C GLU A 211 -14.03 -3.14 -27.21
N LEU A 212 -12.82 -3.57 -26.85
CA LEU A 212 -12.56 -4.50 -25.75
C LEU A 212 -11.69 -3.83 -24.68
N VAL A 213 -11.99 -4.09 -23.40
CA VAL A 213 -11.12 -3.69 -22.29
C VAL A 213 -10.65 -4.90 -21.49
N LEU A 214 -9.34 -5.07 -21.33
CA LEU A 214 -8.75 -6.02 -20.38
C LEU A 214 -8.47 -5.27 -19.08
N TYR A 215 -9.27 -5.54 -18.05
CA TYR A 215 -9.29 -4.79 -16.81
C TYR A 215 -8.67 -5.56 -15.66
N THR A 216 -7.68 -4.96 -14.98
CA THR A 216 -7.12 -5.53 -13.76
C THR A 216 -7.11 -4.52 -12.61
N SER A 217 -7.61 -4.96 -11.46
CA SER A 217 -7.47 -4.22 -10.20
C SER A 217 -6.41 -4.81 -9.27
N TRP A 218 -5.62 -5.77 -9.75
CA TRP A 218 -4.58 -6.41 -8.95
C TRP A 218 -3.53 -5.39 -8.47
N PRO A 219 -3.19 -5.37 -7.18
CA PRO A 219 -2.19 -4.46 -6.66
C PRO A 219 -0.78 -4.98 -6.97
N GLY A 220 -0.04 -4.28 -7.82
CA GLY A 220 1.41 -4.50 -7.97
C GLY A 220 1.82 -5.22 -9.25
N ALA A 221 3.12 -5.42 -9.43
CA ALA A 221 3.67 -6.00 -10.65
C ALA A 221 3.41 -7.51 -10.76
N ASP A 222 3.07 -8.19 -9.65
CA ASP A 222 2.93 -9.65 -9.66
C ASP A 222 1.76 -10.13 -10.53
N GLY A 223 0.71 -9.31 -10.70
CA GLY A 223 -0.44 -9.62 -11.55
C GLY A 223 -0.26 -9.31 -13.04
N VAL A 224 0.92 -8.85 -13.46
CA VAL A 224 1.22 -8.47 -14.84
C VAL A 224 1.09 -9.66 -15.80
N HIS A 225 1.59 -10.84 -15.38
CA HIS A 225 1.51 -12.07 -16.16
C HIS A 225 0.07 -12.46 -16.55
N GLN A 226 -0.90 -12.15 -15.67
CA GLN A 226 -2.32 -12.44 -15.89
C GLN A 226 -2.91 -11.60 -17.03
N VAL A 227 -2.36 -10.40 -17.28
CA VAL A 227 -2.78 -9.57 -18.41
C VAL A 227 -2.08 -10.03 -19.68
N THR A 228 -0.76 -10.25 -19.63
CA THR A 228 0.04 -10.62 -20.79
C THR A 228 -0.31 -12.01 -21.34
N MET A 229 -0.82 -12.94 -20.53
CA MET A 229 -1.25 -14.26 -20.98
C MET A 229 -2.54 -14.26 -21.82
N TRP A 230 -3.39 -13.25 -21.68
CA TRP A 230 -4.68 -13.17 -22.39
C TRP A 230 -4.64 -12.21 -23.58
N LEU A 231 -3.80 -11.18 -23.51
CA LEU A 231 -3.72 -10.15 -24.53
C LEU A 231 -3.46 -10.69 -25.96
N PRO A 232 -2.55 -11.66 -26.19
CA PRO A 232 -2.33 -12.22 -27.54
C PRO A 232 -3.61 -12.80 -28.17
N TYR A 233 -4.46 -13.46 -27.36
CA TYR A 233 -5.70 -14.06 -27.84
C TYR A 233 -6.79 -13.04 -28.10
N LEU A 234 -6.92 -12.02 -27.25
CA LEU A 234 -7.82 -10.90 -27.51
C LEU A 234 -7.45 -10.17 -28.81
N ARG A 235 -6.16 -10.05 -29.12
CA ARG A 235 -5.69 -9.42 -30.38
C ARG A 235 -6.04 -10.21 -31.63
N ARG A 236 -6.19 -11.53 -31.54
CA ARG A 236 -6.56 -12.38 -32.69
C ARG A 236 -7.96 -12.06 -33.25
N THR A 237 -8.81 -11.41 -32.45
CA THR A 237 -10.12 -10.88 -32.90
C THR A 237 -9.99 -9.72 -33.89
N GLY A 238 -8.81 -9.09 -33.98
CA GLY A 238 -8.60 -7.86 -34.77
C GLY A 238 -9.23 -6.60 -34.17
N ARG A 239 -9.92 -6.69 -33.02
CA ARG A 239 -10.58 -5.55 -32.38
C ARG A 239 -9.62 -4.66 -31.61
N ARG A 240 -10.00 -3.39 -31.48
CA ARG A 240 -9.22 -2.40 -30.74
C ARG A 240 -9.32 -2.66 -29.23
N CYS A 241 -8.20 -3.06 -28.63
CA CYS A 241 -8.10 -3.43 -27.22
C CYS A 241 -7.54 -2.29 -26.36
N LEU A 242 -8.07 -2.13 -25.15
CA LEU A 242 -7.56 -1.23 -24.13
C LEU A 242 -7.18 -2.03 -22.88
N VAL A 243 -5.99 -1.79 -22.33
CA VAL A 243 -5.62 -2.33 -21.02
C VAL A 243 -5.89 -1.28 -19.94
N VAL A 244 -6.71 -1.61 -18.95
CA VAL A 244 -7.00 -0.73 -17.82
C VAL A 244 -6.47 -1.34 -16.52
N THR A 245 -5.71 -0.55 -15.77
CA THR A 245 -5.15 -0.98 -14.49
C THR A 245 -5.57 -0.04 -13.36
N ARG A 246 -5.72 -0.56 -12.13
CA ARG A 246 -5.97 0.29 -10.94
C ARG A 246 -4.73 0.69 -10.14
N SER A 247 -3.55 0.22 -10.54
CA SER A 247 -2.32 0.38 -9.80
C SER A 247 -1.21 0.94 -10.69
N SER A 248 -0.60 2.06 -10.29
CA SER A 248 0.56 2.62 -11.00
C SER A 248 1.74 1.64 -11.12
N ALA A 249 1.86 0.67 -10.20
CA ALA A 249 2.93 -0.32 -10.27
C ALA A 249 2.68 -1.32 -11.40
N SER A 250 1.46 -1.84 -11.48
CA SER A 250 1.02 -2.74 -12.57
C SER A 250 1.06 -2.02 -13.91
N ALA A 251 0.57 -0.78 -13.95
CA ALA A 251 0.56 0.05 -15.15
C ALA A 251 1.96 0.27 -15.74
N ARG A 252 2.96 0.56 -14.89
CA ARG A 252 4.35 0.76 -15.34
C ARG A 252 4.98 -0.54 -15.80
N ALA A 253 4.78 -1.62 -15.06
CA ALA A 253 5.34 -2.92 -15.44
C ALA A 253 4.74 -3.44 -16.76
N LEU A 254 3.44 -3.19 -17.00
CA LEU A 254 2.79 -3.54 -18.26
C LEU A 254 3.19 -2.63 -19.41
N ALA A 255 3.50 -1.35 -19.17
CA ALA A 255 3.84 -0.40 -20.23
C ALA A 255 5.00 -0.88 -21.12
N ASP A 256 5.94 -1.63 -20.56
CA ASP A 256 7.09 -2.18 -21.30
C ASP A 256 6.81 -3.55 -21.93
N LEU A 257 5.70 -4.21 -21.56
CA LEU A 257 5.37 -5.59 -21.95
C LEU A 257 4.18 -5.71 -22.90
N VAL A 258 3.39 -4.65 -23.03
CA VAL A 258 2.25 -4.59 -23.96
C VAL A 258 2.48 -3.49 -24.98
N ASP A 259 1.91 -3.67 -26.16
CA ASP A 259 1.96 -2.72 -27.28
C ASP A 259 0.59 -2.08 -27.57
N VAL A 260 -0.43 -2.43 -26.80
CA VAL A 260 -1.78 -1.84 -26.87
C VAL A 260 -1.91 -0.65 -25.92
N PRO A 261 -2.85 0.28 -26.17
CA PRO A 261 -3.11 1.38 -25.26
C PRO A 261 -3.36 0.91 -23.82
N LEU A 262 -2.67 1.54 -22.88
CA LEU A 262 -2.74 1.24 -21.46
C LEU A 262 -3.04 2.50 -20.66
N VAL A 263 -4.04 2.43 -19.77
CA VAL A 263 -4.44 3.54 -18.90
C VAL A 263 -4.61 3.10 -17.44
N GLU A 264 -3.97 3.82 -16.52
CA GLU A 264 -4.22 3.71 -15.09
C GLU A 264 -5.48 4.51 -14.69
N VAL A 265 -6.39 3.86 -13.97
CA VAL A 265 -7.64 4.44 -13.46
C VAL A 265 -7.67 4.33 -11.94
N ARG A 266 -8.04 5.42 -11.25
CA ARG A 266 -8.07 5.43 -9.78
C ARG A 266 -9.47 5.45 -9.21
N GLY A 267 -10.38 6.15 -9.88
CA GLY A 267 -11.74 6.36 -9.41
C GLY A 267 -12.79 6.18 -10.51
N PRO A 268 -14.07 6.17 -10.12
CA PRO A 268 -15.18 6.11 -11.06
C PRO A 268 -15.14 7.22 -12.12
N GLU A 269 -14.71 8.42 -11.73
CA GLU A 269 -14.63 9.57 -12.63
C GLU A 269 -13.64 9.38 -13.80
N ASP A 270 -12.61 8.56 -13.62
CA ASP A 270 -11.65 8.26 -14.68
C ASP A 270 -12.26 7.26 -15.67
N LEU A 271 -13.08 6.32 -15.18
CA LEU A 271 -13.77 5.33 -16.01
C LEU A 271 -14.85 5.97 -16.89
N ASP A 272 -15.56 6.98 -16.40
CA ASP A 272 -16.56 7.72 -17.20
C ASP A 272 -15.96 8.30 -18.49
N VAL A 273 -14.64 8.56 -18.52
CA VAL A 273 -13.92 9.03 -19.72
C VAL A 273 -13.48 7.87 -20.62
N LEU A 274 -13.18 6.70 -20.06
CA LEU A 274 -12.68 5.54 -20.80
C LEU A 274 -13.79 4.68 -21.41
N VAL A 275 -14.97 4.64 -20.78
CA VAL A 275 -16.13 3.88 -21.27
C VAL A 275 -16.78 4.67 -22.39
N THR A 276 -16.24 4.52 -23.60
CA THR A 276 -16.75 5.16 -24.82
C THR A 276 -17.95 4.40 -25.40
N PRO A 277 -18.75 5.03 -26.29
CA PRO A 277 -19.85 4.35 -26.94
C PRO A 277 -19.45 3.09 -27.74
N SER A 278 -18.21 3.07 -28.25
CA SER A 278 -17.63 1.93 -28.98
C SER A 278 -17.24 0.74 -28.10
N LEU A 279 -17.07 0.94 -26.78
CA LEU A 279 -16.64 -0.13 -25.89
C LEU A 279 -17.81 -1.09 -25.64
N ARG A 280 -17.61 -2.39 -25.89
CA ARG A 280 -18.67 -3.41 -25.88
C ARG A 280 -18.48 -4.44 -24.76
N ALA A 281 -17.24 -4.85 -24.49
CA ALA A 281 -16.96 -5.92 -23.54
C ALA A 281 -15.75 -5.62 -22.64
N ALA A 282 -15.82 -6.13 -21.41
CA ALA A 282 -14.77 -6.01 -20.40
C ALA A 282 -14.35 -7.39 -19.87
N PHE A 283 -13.06 -7.66 -19.91
CA PHE A 283 -12.45 -8.95 -19.54
C PHE A 283 -11.66 -8.84 -18.25
N TYR A 284 -11.83 -9.80 -17.35
CA TYR A 284 -11.24 -9.79 -16.00
C TYR A 284 -10.38 -11.03 -15.77
N PRO A 285 -9.04 -10.91 -15.72
CA PRO A 285 -8.13 -12.06 -15.56
C PRO A 285 -7.97 -12.51 -14.09
N ASN A 286 -8.66 -11.87 -13.15
CA ASN A 286 -8.67 -12.24 -11.74
C ASN A 286 -9.93 -11.76 -11.03
N ALA A 287 -10.23 -12.35 -9.87
CA ALA A 287 -11.37 -12.00 -9.03
C ALA A 287 -11.00 -10.97 -7.96
N SER A 288 -10.30 -9.90 -8.34
CA SER A 288 -9.94 -8.85 -7.39
C SER A 288 -11.17 -8.03 -6.98
N SER A 289 -11.31 -7.76 -5.69
CA SER A 289 -12.40 -6.93 -5.12
C SER A 289 -12.53 -5.54 -5.74
N GLY A 290 -11.47 -5.03 -6.37
CA GLY A 290 -11.49 -3.75 -7.07
C GLY A 290 -12.25 -3.76 -8.40
N ASN A 291 -12.65 -4.92 -8.93
CA ASN A 291 -13.31 -5.07 -10.23
C ASN A 291 -14.73 -4.50 -10.25
N GLY A 292 -15.41 -4.46 -9.09
CA GLY A 292 -16.77 -3.90 -8.98
C GLY A 292 -16.91 -2.45 -9.44
N LEU A 293 -15.80 -1.70 -9.58
CA LEU A 293 -15.83 -0.34 -10.11
C LEU A 293 -16.16 -0.28 -11.61
N LEU A 294 -15.71 -1.25 -12.41
CA LEU A 294 -16.04 -1.33 -13.85
C LEU A 294 -17.32 -2.14 -14.10
N VAL A 295 -17.64 -3.12 -13.25
CA VAL A 295 -18.86 -3.96 -13.37
C VAL A 295 -20.16 -3.14 -13.30
N ARG A 296 -20.12 -1.93 -12.73
CA ARG A 296 -21.29 -1.04 -12.68
C ARG A 296 -21.73 -0.47 -14.04
N TYR A 297 -20.90 -0.56 -15.08
CA TYR A 297 -21.18 0.01 -16.40
C TYR A 297 -21.97 -1.00 -17.25
N GLN A 298 -23.29 -0.99 -17.05
CA GLN A 298 -24.25 -1.97 -17.60
C GLN A 298 -24.25 -2.07 -19.13
N GLN A 299 -23.75 -1.05 -19.84
CA GLN A 299 -23.59 -1.08 -21.29
C GLN A 299 -22.51 -2.05 -21.79
N LEU A 300 -21.64 -2.55 -20.91
CA LEU A 300 -20.56 -3.47 -21.26
C LEU A 300 -20.96 -4.90 -20.90
N THR A 301 -20.62 -5.88 -21.73
CA THR A 301 -20.65 -7.29 -21.33
C THR A 301 -19.43 -7.58 -20.46
N HIS A 302 -19.65 -7.97 -19.21
CA HIS A 302 -18.60 -8.28 -18.25
C HIS A 302 -18.26 -9.77 -18.25
N VAL A 303 -17.03 -10.10 -18.64
CA VAL A 303 -16.56 -11.48 -18.85
C VAL A 303 -15.43 -11.81 -17.87
N PHE A 304 -15.66 -12.78 -16.98
CA PHE A 304 -14.60 -13.33 -16.16
C PHE A 304 -13.77 -14.34 -16.94
N LEU A 305 -12.44 -14.21 -16.86
CA LEU A 305 -11.48 -15.14 -17.48
C LEU A 305 -10.70 -15.97 -16.45
N GLY A 306 -10.30 -15.34 -15.35
CA GLY A 306 -9.32 -15.94 -14.43
C GLY A 306 -7.91 -16.02 -15.04
N HIS A 307 -7.02 -16.80 -14.40
CA HIS A 307 -5.61 -16.93 -14.79
C HIS A 307 -5.12 -18.40 -14.72
N GLY A 308 -6.05 -19.34 -14.81
CA GLY A 308 -5.80 -20.78 -14.71
C GLY A 308 -7.05 -21.52 -14.24
N ASP A 309 -7.26 -22.72 -14.77
CA ASP A 309 -8.24 -23.65 -14.21
C ASP A 309 -7.54 -24.57 -13.21
N SER A 310 -8.19 -24.80 -12.07
CA SER A 310 -7.69 -25.70 -11.02
C SER A 310 -8.80 -26.01 -10.04
N ASP A 311 -8.61 -27.04 -9.22
CA ASP A 311 -9.58 -27.44 -8.20
C ASP A 311 -9.45 -26.63 -6.89
N LYS A 312 -8.89 -25.41 -6.96
CA LYS A 312 -8.72 -24.50 -5.82
C LYS A 312 -9.89 -23.52 -5.71
N ALA A 313 -10.20 -23.08 -4.48
CA ALA A 313 -11.28 -22.12 -4.20
C ALA A 313 -11.21 -20.79 -4.99
N THR A 314 -10.03 -20.43 -5.52
CA THR A 314 -9.87 -19.29 -6.42
C THR A 314 -10.52 -19.48 -7.79
N SER A 315 -10.77 -20.73 -8.21
CA SER A 315 -11.39 -21.10 -9.48
C SER A 315 -12.91 -21.32 -9.35
N TYR A 316 -13.47 -21.28 -8.13
CA TYR A 316 -14.91 -21.34 -7.86
C TYR A 316 -15.30 -20.32 -6.77
N ASN A 317 -15.26 -19.03 -7.07
CA ASN A 317 -15.59 -18.01 -6.06
C ASN A 317 -17.02 -17.47 -6.25
N PRO A 318 -17.84 -17.32 -5.19
CA PRO A 318 -19.19 -16.74 -5.31
C PRO A 318 -19.20 -15.33 -5.92
N THR A 319 -18.10 -14.58 -5.78
CA THR A 319 -17.98 -13.24 -6.40
C THR A 319 -18.03 -13.27 -7.92
N HIS A 320 -17.80 -14.42 -8.58
CA HIS A 320 -17.93 -14.54 -10.03
C HIS A 320 -19.37 -14.34 -10.51
N ALA A 321 -20.36 -14.48 -9.63
CA ALA A 321 -21.76 -14.22 -9.94
C ALA A 321 -22.03 -12.77 -10.39
N MET A 322 -21.13 -11.81 -10.08
CA MET A 322 -21.27 -10.41 -10.49
C MET A 322 -21.03 -10.16 -11.99
N TYR A 323 -20.40 -11.10 -12.70
CA TYR A 323 -20.13 -10.97 -14.14
C TYR A 323 -21.31 -11.45 -14.97
N ASP A 324 -21.42 -10.98 -16.21
CA ASP A 324 -22.47 -11.39 -17.15
C ASP A 324 -22.16 -12.77 -17.73
N ARG A 325 -20.89 -13.02 -18.06
CA ARG A 325 -20.37 -14.30 -18.55
C ARG A 325 -19.13 -14.74 -17.78
N ILE A 326 -18.96 -16.04 -17.67
CA ILE A 326 -17.80 -16.70 -17.08
C ILE A 326 -17.24 -17.62 -18.17
N PHE A 327 -16.07 -17.27 -18.68
CA PHE A 327 -15.39 -18.09 -19.68
C PHE A 327 -14.61 -19.19 -18.95
N CYS A 328 -14.97 -20.43 -19.26
CA CYS A 328 -14.49 -21.64 -18.59
C CYS A 328 -13.64 -22.48 -19.53
N ALA A 329 -12.68 -23.21 -18.97
CA ALA A 329 -11.83 -24.10 -19.76
C ALA A 329 -12.58 -25.35 -20.26
N GLY A 330 -13.46 -25.92 -19.44
CA GLY A 330 -14.23 -27.13 -19.75
C GLY A 330 -15.41 -27.28 -18.78
N ASP A 331 -16.19 -28.35 -18.96
CA ASP A 331 -17.37 -28.64 -18.15
C ASP A 331 -17.05 -28.91 -16.68
N ALA A 332 -15.85 -29.44 -16.39
CA ALA A 332 -15.36 -29.60 -15.03
C ALA A 332 -15.36 -28.28 -14.26
N ALA A 333 -15.01 -27.18 -14.93
CA ALA A 333 -14.98 -25.85 -14.31
C ALA A 333 -16.38 -25.37 -13.92
N VAL A 334 -17.40 -25.71 -14.71
CA VAL A 334 -18.80 -25.34 -14.47
C VAL A 334 -19.35 -26.11 -13.27
N ARG A 335 -19.21 -27.45 -13.28
CA ARG A 335 -19.72 -28.32 -12.20
C ARG A 335 -19.12 -27.99 -10.84
N ARG A 336 -17.84 -27.57 -10.82
CA ARG A 336 -17.10 -27.24 -9.59
C ARG A 336 -17.79 -26.19 -8.72
N TYR A 337 -18.52 -25.24 -9.31
CA TYR A 337 -19.26 -24.24 -8.53
C TYR A 337 -20.38 -24.89 -7.70
N GLY A 338 -21.24 -25.69 -8.34
CA GLY A 338 -22.34 -26.38 -7.68
C GLY A 338 -21.85 -27.39 -6.63
N GLU A 339 -20.80 -28.15 -6.94
CA GLU A 339 -20.17 -29.12 -6.02
C GLU A 339 -19.65 -28.47 -4.73
N HIS A 340 -19.33 -27.18 -4.76
CA HIS A 340 -18.87 -26.40 -3.60
C HIS A 340 -19.96 -25.49 -3.01
N GLY A 341 -21.24 -25.74 -3.34
CA GLY A 341 -22.39 -25.02 -2.79
C GLY A 341 -22.56 -23.59 -3.34
N ILE A 342 -21.98 -23.30 -4.51
CA ILE A 342 -22.05 -21.98 -5.15
C ILE A 342 -23.05 -22.04 -6.28
N SER A 343 -24.13 -21.29 -6.14
CA SER A 343 -25.16 -21.15 -7.18
C SER A 343 -24.84 -19.96 -8.09
N ILE A 344 -24.58 -20.24 -9.36
CA ILE A 344 -24.49 -19.27 -10.46
C ILE A 344 -25.36 -19.83 -11.60
N PRO A 345 -26.22 -19.02 -12.24
CA PRO A 345 -27.05 -19.51 -13.35
C PRO A 345 -26.21 -20.09 -14.49
N ASP A 346 -26.62 -21.25 -15.00
CA ASP A 346 -25.86 -22.03 -16.00
C ASP A 346 -25.59 -21.24 -17.27
N GLU A 347 -26.54 -20.40 -17.68
CA GLU A 347 -26.42 -19.57 -18.88
C GLU A 347 -25.27 -18.55 -18.82
N LYS A 348 -24.70 -18.29 -17.64
CA LYS A 348 -23.52 -17.42 -17.52
C LYS A 348 -22.24 -18.11 -17.96
N PHE A 349 -22.17 -19.44 -17.90
CA PHE A 349 -20.96 -20.16 -18.25
C PHE A 349 -20.83 -20.35 -19.76
N VAL A 350 -19.63 -20.10 -20.28
CA VAL A 350 -19.28 -20.33 -21.68
C VAL A 350 -17.99 -21.12 -21.72
N VAL A 351 -18.05 -22.36 -22.20
CA VAL A 351 -16.86 -23.20 -22.35
C VAL A 351 -16.09 -22.76 -23.60
N VAL A 352 -14.86 -22.29 -23.39
CA VAL A 352 -14.01 -21.69 -24.44
C VAL A 352 -12.60 -22.29 -24.49
N GLY A 353 -12.33 -23.31 -23.66
CA GLY A 353 -11.00 -23.87 -23.55
C GLY A 353 -10.05 -22.97 -22.77
N ARG A 354 -8.77 -23.33 -22.77
CA ARG A 354 -7.68 -22.54 -22.18
C ARG A 354 -6.65 -22.17 -23.24
N PRO A 355 -6.84 -21.10 -24.03
CA PRO A 355 -6.04 -20.80 -25.22
C PRO A 355 -4.52 -20.92 -25.07
N GLN A 356 -4.00 -20.64 -23.87
CA GLN A 356 -2.58 -20.74 -23.52
C GLN A 356 -1.97 -22.13 -23.70
N VAL A 357 -2.78 -23.19 -23.75
CA VAL A 357 -2.31 -24.56 -23.95
C VAL A 357 -2.08 -24.91 -25.42
N GLU A 358 -2.47 -24.05 -26.37
CA GLU A 358 -2.36 -24.35 -27.81
C GLU A 358 -0.92 -24.62 -28.29
N ALA A 359 0.06 -24.08 -27.56
CA ALA A 359 1.49 -24.27 -27.84
C ALA A 359 2.08 -25.55 -27.20
N ILE A 360 1.27 -26.30 -26.43
CA ILE A 360 1.69 -27.56 -25.82
C ILE A 360 1.62 -28.67 -26.88
N GLU A 361 2.73 -29.35 -27.09
CA GLU A 361 2.83 -30.49 -27.98
C GLU A 361 2.14 -31.73 -27.38
N THR A 362 1.28 -32.36 -28.17
CA THR A 362 0.61 -33.61 -27.79
C THR A 362 1.59 -34.78 -27.82
N ALA A 363 1.36 -35.76 -26.93
CA ALA A 363 2.21 -36.92 -26.76
C ALA A 363 2.46 -37.62 -28.10
N SER A 364 3.73 -37.90 -28.35
CA SER A 364 4.20 -38.72 -29.46
C SER A 364 4.95 -39.91 -28.87
N PRO A 365 5.00 -41.08 -29.55
CA PRO A 365 5.75 -42.22 -29.07
C PRO A 365 7.19 -41.84 -28.73
N ARG A 366 7.65 -42.20 -27.53
CA ARG A 366 9.04 -41.95 -27.13
C ARG A 366 9.97 -42.72 -28.04
N ALA A 367 10.91 -42.01 -28.70
CA ALA A 367 11.96 -42.64 -29.50
C ALA A 367 12.71 -43.68 -28.66
N GLY A 368 12.83 -44.91 -29.18
CA GLY A 368 13.44 -46.03 -28.45
C GLY A 368 14.85 -45.72 -27.96
N GLY A 369 15.15 -46.10 -26.71
CA GLY A 369 16.51 -46.04 -26.15
C GLY A 369 16.92 -44.74 -25.45
N ARG A 370 16.18 -43.61 -25.58
CA ARG A 370 16.52 -42.38 -24.82
C ARG A 370 15.98 -42.41 -23.39
N PRO A 371 16.72 -41.94 -22.36
CA PRO A 371 16.19 -41.78 -21.01
C PRO A 371 14.92 -40.92 -20.98
N PRO A 372 13.91 -41.24 -20.16
CA PRO A 372 12.72 -40.42 -20.04
C PRO A 372 13.07 -39.07 -19.41
N VAL A 373 12.51 -37.99 -19.93
CA VAL A 373 12.65 -36.64 -19.36
C VAL A 373 11.45 -36.36 -18.48
N VAL A 374 11.67 -36.08 -17.20
CA VAL A 374 10.58 -35.83 -16.24
C VAL A 374 10.65 -34.41 -15.70
N LEU A 375 9.59 -33.64 -15.90
CA LEU A 375 9.43 -32.34 -15.28
C LEU A 375 8.97 -32.52 -13.83
N TYR A 376 9.73 -32.02 -12.86
CA TYR A 376 9.27 -31.87 -11.49
C TYR A 376 8.95 -30.41 -11.20
N ALA A 377 7.66 -30.12 -11.00
CA ALA A 377 7.15 -28.76 -10.84
C ALA A 377 6.28 -28.64 -9.56
N PRO A 378 6.89 -28.59 -8.37
CA PRO A 378 6.15 -28.44 -7.12
C PRO A 378 5.58 -27.02 -6.96
N THR A 379 4.40 -26.90 -6.35
CA THR A 379 3.87 -25.59 -5.93
C THR A 379 4.65 -25.03 -4.74
N TRP A 380 4.31 -23.83 -4.30
CA TRP A 380 4.87 -23.22 -3.09
C TRP A 380 3.92 -23.39 -1.91
N ARG A 381 4.41 -23.18 -0.69
CA ARG A 381 3.66 -23.41 0.57
C ARG A 381 2.37 -22.58 0.77
N GLY A 382 1.98 -21.71 -0.15
CA GLY A 382 0.80 -20.85 -0.02
C GLY A 382 0.98 -19.66 0.94
N HIS A 383 0.03 -18.72 0.93
CA HIS A 383 0.08 -17.54 1.81
C HIS A 383 -0.23 -17.88 3.28
N VAL A 384 -1.04 -18.92 3.48
CA VAL A 384 -1.53 -19.45 4.75
C VAL A 384 -1.45 -20.97 4.75
N GLU A 385 -1.36 -21.57 5.94
CA GLU A 385 -1.15 -23.00 6.14
C GLU A 385 -2.28 -23.83 5.53
N GLU A 386 -3.51 -23.32 5.58
CA GLU A 386 -4.71 -23.93 4.99
C GLU A 386 -4.67 -24.03 3.45
N THR A 387 -3.69 -23.37 2.82
CA THR A 387 -3.46 -23.40 1.36
C THR A 387 -2.11 -24.03 0.99
N SER A 388 -1.44 -24.67 1.94
CA SER A 388 -0.16 -25.32 1.72
C SER A 388 -0.35 -26.66 1.03
N LEU A 389 -0.30 -26.65 -0.30
CA LEU A 389 -0.53 -27.83 -1.14
C LEU A 389 0.75 -28.32 -1.85
N SER A 390 1.92 -27.97 -1.31
CA SER A 390 3.22 -28.15 -1.97
C SER A 390 3.86 -29.50 -1.67
N SER A 391 4.38 -30.15 -2.70
CA SER A 391 5.23 -31.35 -2.64
C SER A 391 6.71 -31.05 -2.43
N LEU A 392 7.12 -29.77 -2.46
CA LEU A 392 8.51 -29.36 -2.26
C LEU A 392 9.16 -29.91 -0.96
N PRO A 393 8.45 -30.00 0.19
CA PRO A 393 9.02 -30.58 1.42
C PRO A 393 9.55 -32.01 1.27
N VAL A 394 8.99 -32.81 0.35
CA VAL A 394 9.43 -34.19 0.06
C VAL A 394 10.19 -34.28 -1.27
N GLY A 395 10.51 -33.13 -1.89
CA GLY A 395 11.05 -33.04 -3.24
C GLY A 395 12.42 -33.71 -3.44
N GLU A 396 13.27 -33.73 -2.41
CA GLU A 396 14.56 -34.44 -2.49
C GLU A 396 14.36 -35.95 -2.73
N ALA A 397 13.41 -36.56 -2.02
CA ALA A 397 13.12 -37.98 -2.15
C ALA A 397 12.40 -38.29 -3.48
N VAL A 398 11.50 -37.41 -3.94
CA VAL A 398 10.91 -37.49 -5.28
C VAL A 398 12.00 -37.49 -6.36
N VAL A 399 12.95 -36.56 -6.30
CA VAL A 399 14.04 -36.47 -7.27
C VAL A 399 14.95 -37.70 -7.21
N ARG A 400 15.28 -38.21 -6.02
CA ARG A 400 16.02 -39.49 -5.89
C ARG A 400 15.29 -40.65 -6.56
N GLY A 401 13.96 -40.75 -6.39
CA GLY A 401 13.13 -41.75 -7.05
C GLY A 401 13.19 -41.64 -8.59
N LEU A 402 13.10 -40.42 -9.12
CA LEU A 402 13.23 -40.15 -10.56
C LEU A 402 14.61 -40.55 -11.11
N LEU A 403 15.69 -40.21 -10.39
CA LEU A 403 17.05 -40.56 -10.78
C LEU A 403 17.27 -42.08 -10.76
N ALA A 404 16.69 -42.79 -9.78
CA ALA A 404 16.71 -44.24 -9.68
C ALA A 404 15.91 -44.91 -10.83
N ALA A 405 14.81 -44.31 -11.26
CA ALA A 405 14.03 -44.73 -12.43
C ALA A 405 14.73 -44.40 -13.77
N GLY A 406 15.95 -43.86 -13.75
CA GLY A 406 16.72 -43.58 -14.94
C GLY A 406 16.37 -42.28 -15.64
N ALA A 407 15.57 -41.41 -15.03
CA ALA A 407 15.05 -40.21 -15.68
C ALA A 407 16.04 -39.05 -15.72
N THR A 408 15.96 -38.25 -16.79
CA THR A 408 16.52 -36.90 -16.84
C THR A 408 15.51 -35.91 -16.26
N VAL A 409 15.82 -35.35 -15.08
CA VAL A 409 14.93 -34.38 -14.41
C VAL A 409 15.08 -32.96 -14.94
N VAL A 410 13.94 -32.31 -15.23
CA VAL A 410 13.79 -30.86 -15.35
C VAL A 410 13.15 -30.37 -14.07
N PHE A 411 13.88 -29.66 -13.21
CA PHE A 411 13.35 -29.15 -11.94
C PHE A 411 12.96 -27.68 -12.06
N ARG A 412 11.67 -27.39 -11.85
CA ARG A 412 11.11 -26.04 -11.94
C ARG A 412 10.24 -25.73 -10.71
N PRO A 413 10.84 -25.30 -9.59
CA PRO A 413 10.07 -24.87 -8.43
C PRO A 413 9.28 -23.59 -8.72
N HIS A 414 8.20 -23.37 -7.99
CA HIS A 414 7.43 -22.13 -8.11
C HIS A 414 8.28 -20.90 -7.70
N PRO A 415 8.23 -19.76 -8.43
CA PRO A 415 9.09 -18.60 -8.15
C PRO A 415 8.96 -18.04 -6.73
N PHE A 416 7.78 -18.15 -6.12
CA PHE A 416 7.54 -17.69 -4.75
C PHE A 416 8.22 -18.54 -3.67
N SER A 417 8.67 -19.76 -3.98
CA SER A 417 9.43 -20.60 -3.05
C SER A 417 10.72 -19.92 -2.61
N GLN A 418 11.36 -19.16 -3.50
CA GLN A 418 12.55 -18.35 -3.19
C GLN A 418 12.30 -17.25 -2.14
N GLY A 419 11.03 -16.88 -1.92
CA GLY A 419 10.63 -15.93 -0.89
C GLY A 419 10.68 -16.48 0.54
N PHE A 420 10.91 -17.79 0.71
CA PHE A 420 10.91 -18.48 1.99
C PHE A 420 12.25 -19.19 2.21
N PRO A 421 13.01 -18.87 3.27
CA PRO A 421 14.35 -19.45 3.48
C PRO A 421 14.38 -20.98 3.53
N GLU A 422 13.36 -21.61 4.14
CA GLU A 422 13.24 -23.07 4.21
C GLU A 422 13.04 -23.70 2.82
N ASP A 423 12.16 -23.12 2.01
CA ASP A 423 11.85 -23.61 0.67
C ASP A 423 13.03 -23.35 -0.29
N ALA A 424 13.71 -22.20 -0.15
CA ALA A 424 14.93 -21.90 -0.89
C ALA A 424 16.06 -22.91 -0.58
N ALA A 425 16.23 -23.28 0.69
CA ALA A 425 17.21 -24.29 1.08
C ALA A 425 16.87 -25.69 0.53
N LEU A 426 15.58 -26.06 0.46
CA LEU A 426 15.13 -27.29 -0.21
C LEU A 426 15.43 -27.26 -1.71
N VAL A 427 15.15 -26.14 -2.38
CA VAL A 427 15.47 -25.94 -3.79
C VAL A 427 16.97 -26.10 -4.03
N GLU A 428 17.83 -25.46 -3.23
CA GLU A 428 19.28 -25.59 -3.34
C GLU A 428 19.76 -27.04 -3.18
N ARG A 429 19.23 -27.79 -2.21
CA ARG A 429 19.59 -29.21 -2.01
C ARG A 429 19.18 -30.07 -3.20
N ILE A 430 17.98 -29.87 -3.75
CA ILE A 430 17.55 -30.59 -4.96
C ILE A 430 18.47 -30.27 -6.14
N GLN A 431 18.85 -29.00 -6.32
CA GLN A 431 19.78 -28.60 -7.38
C GLN A 431 21.16 -29.26 -7.22
N GLN A 432 21.65 -29.41 -5.98
CA GLN A 432 22.88 -30.13 -5.68
C GLN A 432 22.77 -31.62 -6.06
N LEU A 433 21.67 -32.29 -5.70
CA LEU A 433 21.42 -33.69 -6.07
C LEU A 433 21.44 -33.91 -7.59
N LEU A 434 20.84 -32.98 -8.34
CA LEU A 434 20.85 -33.03 -9.81
C LEU A 434 22.25 -32.77 -10.39
N ALA A 435 23.03 -31.87 -9.79
CA ALA A 435 24.41 -31.62 -10.21
C ALA A 435 25.31 -32.84 -9.97
N GLU A 436 25.16 -33.51 -8.82
CA GLU A 436 25.87 -34.73 -8.48
C GLU A 436 25.55 -35.87 -9.44
N ASP A 437 24.26 -36.10 -9.74
CA ASP A 437 23.90 -37.13 -10.72
C ASP A 437 24.41 -36.80 -12.11
N ARG A 438 24.28 -35.54 -12.58
CA ARG A 438 24.83 -35.12 -13.87
C ARG A 438 26.32 -35.44 -13.98
N ASN A 439 27.11 -35.17 -12.94
CA ASN A 439 28.54 -35.45 -12.94
C ASN A 439 28.86 -36.96 -12.96
N ARG A 440 27.99 -37.79 -12.36
CA ARG A 440 28.15 -39.24 -12.28
C ARG A 440 27.65 -39.98 -13.53
N SER A 441 26.48 -39.61 -14.03
CA SER A 441 25.73 -40.33 -15.06
C SER A 441 25.82 -39.69 -16.45
N GLY A 442 26.23 -38.42 -16.53
CA GLY A 442 26.20 -37.63 -17.76
C GLY A 442 24.80 -37.16 -18.18
N ARG A 443 23.74 -37.43 -17.39
CA ARG A 443 22.36 -37.05 -17.74
C ARG A 443 22.19 -35.52 -17.79
N PRO A 444 21.58 -34.95 -18.85
CA PRO A 444 21.48 -33.51 -19.03
C PRO A 444 20.30 -32.90 -18.25
N HIS A 445 20.35 -32.97 -16.91
CA HIS A 445 19.34 -32.35 -16.04
C HIS A 445 19.28 -30.83 -16.22
N LEU A 446 18.08 -30.25 -16.04
CA LEU A 446 17.86 -28.79 -16.12
C LEU A 446 17.29 -28.26 -14.80
N TRP A 447 17.83 -27.15 -14.31
CA TRP A 447 17.38 -26.44 -13.10
C TRP A 447 17.87 -24.99 -13.13
N GLY A 448 17.46 -24.17 -12.15
CA GLY A 448 17.90 -22.78 -12.05
C GLY A 448 17.43 -21.96 -13.26
N PRO A 449 18.17 -20.92 -13.70
CA PRO A 449 17.75 -20.07 -14.81
C PRO A 449 17.33 -20.84 -16.07
N ALA A 450 18.04 -21.91 -16.41
CA ALA A 450 17.76 -22.74 -17.58
C ALA A 450 16.34 -23.36 -17.60
N ALA A 451 15.78 -23.67 -16.42
CA ALA A 451 14.45 -24.25 -16.26
C ALA A 451 13.43 -23.26 -15.68
N GLU A 452 13.86 -22.18 -15.03
CA GLU A 452 13.00 -21.26 -14.28
C GLU A 452 12.71 -19.95 -15.05
N SER A 453 13.67 -19.44 -15.84
CA SER A 453 13.58 -18.14 -16.54
C SER A 453 13.88 -18.18 -18.03
N ASP A 454 14.88 -18.95 -18.46
CA ASP A 454 15.35 -18.98 -19.85
C ASP A 454 14.39 -19.74 -20.76
N ARG A 455 13.54 -20.57 -20.16
CA ARG A 455 12.46 -21.33 -20.79
C ARG A 455 11.11 -20.95 -20.19
N GLY A 456 10.10 -20.84 -21.03
CA GLY A 456 8.71 -20.78 -20.60
C GLY A 456 8.26 -22.10 -19.99
N LEU A 457 7.15 -22.08 -19.25
CA LEU A 457 6.56 -23.30 -18.69
C LEU A 457 6.15 -24.30 -19.79
N VAL A 458 5.60 -23.80 -20.89
CA VAL A 458 5.23 -24.61 -22.07
C VAL A 458 6.44 -25.30 -22.68
N ASP A 459 7.59 -24.62 -22.78
CA ASP A 459 8.82 -25.25 -23.28
C ASP A 459 9.24 -26.42 -22.39
N CYS A 460 9.12 -26.28 -21.07
CA CYS A 460 9.36 -27.39 -20.14
C CYS A 460 8.37 -28.54 -20.35
N PHE A 461 7.10 -28.26 -20.67
CA PHE A 461 6.12 -29.29 -21.00
C PHE A 461 6.50 -30.05 -22.28
N ASN A 462 6.90 -29.33 -23.31
CA ASN A 462 7.25 -29.92 -24.61
C ASN A 462 8.53 -30.76 -24.49
N LEU A 463 9.50 -30.32 -23.68
CA LEU A 463 10.73 -31.09 -23.39
C LEU A 463 10.50 -32.36 -22.57
N SER A 464 9.45 -32.41 -21.74
CA SER A 464 9.20 -33.54 -20.83
C SER A 464 8.40 -34.67 -21.50
N ASP A 465 8.64 -35.90 -21.06
CA ASP A 465 7.83 -37.08 -21.36
C ASP A 465 6.78 -37.35 -20.27
N ALA A 466 7.04 -36.90 -19.04
CA ALA A 466 6.11 -36.99 -17.92
C ALA A 466 6.28 -35.82 -16.94
N LEU A 467 5.26 -35.61 -16.10
CA LEU A 467 5.26 -34.59 -15.04
C LEU A 467 5.13 -35.24 -13.66
N VAL A 468 5.86 -34.73 -12.67
CA VAL A 468 5.56 -34.91 -11.25
C VAL A 468 5.22 -33.55 -10.66
N SER A 469 4.07 -33.45 -9.98
CA SER A 469 3.62 -32.20 -9.35
C SER A 469 2.73 -32.51 -8.15
N ASP A 470 1.99 -31.51 -7.71
CA ASP A 470 0.99 -31.55 -6.64
C ASP A 470 -0.28 -30.82 -7.10
N VAL A 471 -1.10 -30.27 -6.20
CA VAL A 471 -2.33 -29.56 -6.57
C VAL A 471 -1.99 -28.23 -7.24
N SER A 472 -1.94 -28.23 -8.57
CA SER A 472 -1.48 -27.11 -9.38
C SER A 472 -2.26 -26.94 -10.67
N SER A 473 -2.46 -25.70 -11.12
CA SER A 473 -2.97 -25.43 -12.48
C SER A 473 -2.01 -25.92 -13.56
N VAL A 474 -0.72 -26.11 -13.22
CA VAL A 474 0.28 -26.74 -14.10
C VAL A 474 -0.18 -28.12 -14.55
N VAL A 475 -0.82 -28.90 -13.67
CA VAL A 475 -1.33 -30.24 -13.99
C VAL A 475 -2.51 -30.16 -14.96
N SER A 476 -3.45 -29.25 -14.71
CA SER A 476 -4.59 -29.01 -15.62
C SER A 476 -4.13 -28.57 -17.01
N ASP A 477 -3.05 -27.81 -17.11
CA ASP A 477 -2.46 -27.43 -18.40
C ASP A 477 -1.76 -28.61 -19.08
N TYR A 478 -1.00 -29.38 -18.30
CA TYR A 478 -0.25 -30.54 -18.78
C TYR A 478 -1.15 -31.64 -19.35
N LEU A 479 -2.41 -31.74 -18.87
CA LEU A 479 -3.43 -32.62 -19.46
C LEU A 479 -3.59 -32.42 -20.97
N PHE A 480 -3.37 -31.21 -21.48
CA PHE A 480 -3.45 -30.96 -22.92
C PHE A 480 -2.44 -31.78 -23.72
N SER A 481 -1.25 -32.03 -23.14
CA SER A 481 -0.21 -32.83 -23.78
C SER A 481 -0.61 -34.30 -23.92
N GLY A 482 -1.54 -34.81 -23.10
CA GLY A 482 -1.86 -36.25 -23.02
C GLY A 482 -0.76 -37.11 -22.39
N LYS A 483 0.40 -36.53 -22.07
CA LYS A 483 1.54 -37.21 -21.44
C LYS A 483 1.22 -37.64 -20.00
N PRO A 484 1.81 -38.74 -19.51
CA PRO A 484 1.55 -39.22 -18.15
C PRO A 484 2.06 -38.25 -17.07
N TYR A 485 1.40 -38.27 -15.91
CA TYR A 485 1.84 -37.46 -14.76
C TYR A 485 1.50 -38.11 -13.42
N ALA A 486 2.33 -37.83 -12.42
CA ALA A 486 2.14 -38.21 -11.03
C ALA A 486 1.82 -36.99 -10.17
N MET A 487 0.99 -37.19 -9.15
CA MET A 487 0.63 -36.17 -8.18
C MET A 487 0.98 -36.64 -6.78
N VAL A 488 1.83 -35.88 -6.08
CA VAL A 488 2.14 -36.13 -4.68
C VAL A 488 1.05 -35.50 -3.82
N THR A 489 0.44 -36.31 -2.95
CA THR A 489 -0.60 -35.86 -2.02
C THR A 489 -0.04 -34.93 -0.94
N VAL A 490 -0.93 -34.15 -0.34
CA VAL A 490 -0.65 -33.26 0.78
C VAL A 490 -1.49 -33.79 1.94
N PRO A 491 -0.91 -34.09 3.11
CA PRO A 491 -1.24 -35.24 3.98
C PRO A 491 -2.73 -35.57 4.03
N THR A 492 -3.17 -36.34 3.04
CA THR A 492 -4.54 -36.77 2.80
C THR A 492 -4.46 -38.12 2.12
N ASP A 493 -5.33 -39.04 2.54
CA ASP A 493 -5.49 -40.34 1.88
C ASP A 493 -5.73 -40.18 0.35
N PRO A 494 -5.13 -41.03 -0.52
CA PRO A 494 -5.27 -40.92 -1.98
C PRO A 494 -6.69 -40.90 -2.52
N GLU A 495 -7.64 -41.66 -1.93
CA GLU A 495 -9.04 -41.66 -2.39
C GLU A 495 -9.71 -40.33 -2.09
N ARG A 496 -9.53 -39.83 -0.87
CA ARG A 496 -10.01 -38.50 -0.50
C ARG A 496 -9.34 -37.39 -1.32
N PHE A 497 -8.08 -37.56 -1.69
CA PHE A 497 -7.36 -36.65 -2.57
C PHE A 497 -7.99 -36.61 -3.97
N ARG A 498 -8.33 -37.75 -4.58
CA ARG A 498 -9.03 -37.82 -5.87
C ARG A 498 -10.43 -37.21 -5.83
N ALA A 499 -11.15 -37.40 -4.72
CA ALA A 499 -12.46 -36.79 -4.54
C ALA A 499 -12.38 -35.25 -4.43
N SER A 500 -11.34 -34.75 -3.75
CA SER A 500 -11.15 -33.30 -3.54
C SER A 500 -10.52 -32.61 -4.76
N TYR A 501 -9.73 -33.34 -5.54
CA TYR A 501 -9.01 -32.85 -6.72
C TYR A 501 -9.23 -33.82 -7.90
N PRO A 502 -10.38 -33.72 -8.60
CA PRO A 502 -10.74 -34.68 -9.65
C PRO A 502 -9.75 -34.80 -10.80
N VAL A 503 -8.87 -33.80 -10.99
CA VAL A 503 -7.74 -33.87 -11.92
C VAL A 503 -6.85 -35.09 -11.62
N ALA A 504 -6.71 -35.47 -10.34
CA ALA A 504 -5.88 -36.59 -9.88
C ALA A 504 -6.40 -37.98 -10.32
N ARG A 505 -7.64 -38.08 -10.83
CA ARG A 505 -8.19 -39.35 -11.34
C ARG A 505 -7.41 -39.89 -12.54
N ALA A 506 -6.75 -39.02 -13.29
CA ALA A 506 -5.91 -39.41 -14.42
C ALA A 506 -4.41 -39.34 -14.10
N ALA A 507 -4.06 -39.23 -12.81
CA ALA A 507 -2.71 -39.16 -12.29
C ALA A 507 -2.30 -40.46 -11.59
N TYR A 508 -0.99 -40.72 -11.57
CA TYR A 508 -0.39 -41.64 -10.60
C TYR A 508 -0.28 -40.92 -9.25
N VAL A 509 -1.22 -41.18 -8.35
CA VAL A 509 -1.28 -40.51 -7.04
C VAL A 509 -0.32 -41.18 -6.06
N VAL A 510 0.62 -40.40 -5.52
CA VAL A 510 1.65 -40.85 -4.58
C VAL A 510 1.39 -40.23 -3.20
N PRO A 511 1.23 -41.00 -2.12
CA PRO A 511 1.08 -40.50 -0.77
C PRO A 511 2.25 -39.60 -0.31
N ALA A 512 2.03 -38.78 0.72
CA ALA A 512 3.02 -37.82 1.19
C ALA A 512 4.28 -38.47 1.82
N ASP A 513 4.17 -39.71 2.31
CA ASP A 513 5.31 -40.52 2.77
C ASP A 513 6.07 -41.20 1.62
N LEU A 514 5.61 -40.99 0.38
CA LEU A 514 6.14 -41.54 -0.86
C LEU A 514 6.07 -43.06 -0.99
N ASP A 515 5.20 -43.71 -0.21
CA ASP A 515 4.94 -45.14 -0.40
C ASP A 515 4.42 -45.42 -1.83
N GLY A 516 4.93 -46.47 -2.46
CA GLY A 516 4.59 -46.81 -3.84
C GLY A 516 5.13 -45.88 -4.93
N LEU A 517 6.01 -44.90 -4.63
CA LEU A 517 6.61 -44.02 -5.64
C LEU A 517 7.31 -44.79 -6.77
N GLY A 518 8.12 -45.80 -6.45
CA GLY A 518 8.85 -46.61 -7.44
C GLY A 518 7.91 -47.31 -8.44
N PRO A 519 6.96 -48.13 -7.98
CA PRO A 519 5.94 -48.74 -8.84
C PRO A 519 5.16 -47.71 -9.67
N ALA A 520 4.75 -46.58 -9.08
CA ALA A 520 4.06 -45.52 -9.79
C ALA A 520 4.91 -44.95 -10.94
N LEU A 521 6.19 -44.67 -10.71
CA LEU A 521 7.10 -44.18 -11.74
C LEU A 521 7.35 -45.23 -12.84
N ALA A 522 7.47 -46.51 -12.48
CA ALA A 522 7.69 -47.59 -13.45
C ALA A 522 6.50 -47.73 -14.41
N THR A 523 5.27 -47.72 -13.90
CA THR A 523 4.06 -47.77 -14.73
C THR A 523 3.87 -46.49 -15.53
N MET A 524 4.10 -45.32 -14.91
CA MET A 524 3.98 -44.01 -15.55
C MET A 524 4.92 -43.82 -16.75
N LEU A 525 6.15 -44.34 -16.65
CA LEU A 525 7.18 -44.22 -17.69
C LEU A 525 7.20 -45.41 -18.68
N GLY A 526 6.34 -46.41 -18.45
CA GLY A 526 6.19 -47.64 -19.23
C GLY A 526 4.87 -47.70 -20.01
N ASP A 527 4.03 -48.71 -19.72
CA ASP A 527 2.82 -49.06 -20.48
C ASP A 527 1.68 -48.03 -20.38
N ASP A 528 1.66 -47.26 -19.28
CA ASP A 528 0.75 -46.14 -19.05
C ASP A 528 -0.76 -46.40 -19.33
N PRO A 529 -1.41 -47.29 -18.56
CA PRO A 529 -2.82 -47.64 -18.74
C PRO A 529 -3.81 -46.48 -18.49
N LEU A 530 -3.35 -45.36 -17.91
CA LEU A 530 -4.19 -44.19 -17.64
C LEU A 530 -4.35 -43.26 -18.86
N ALA A 531 -3.73 -43.57 -20.01
CA ALA A 531 -3.85 -42.75 -21.21
C ALA A 531 -5.30 -42.49 -21.68
N PRO A 532 -6.20 -43.49 -21.74
CA PRO A 532 -7.61 -43.25 -22.10
C PRO A 532 -8.34 -42.37 -21.07
N VAL A 533 -8.03 -42.54 -19.78
CA VAL A 533 -8.61 -41.75 -18.69
C VAL A 533 -8.15 -40.29 -18.80
N ARG A 534 -6.86 -40.06 -19.09
CA ARG A 534 -6.33 -38.70 -19.33
C ARG A 534 -6.98 -38.04 -20.54
N GLN A 535 -7.24 -38.79 -21.62
CA GLN A 535 -7.91 -38.22 -22.80
C GLN A 535 -9.35 -37.80 -22.51
N ALA A 536 -10.12 -38.62 -21.78
CA ALA A 536 -11.46 -38.25 -21.34
C ALA A 536 -11.42 -37.03 -20.41
N LEU A 537 -10.48 -37.00 -19.46
CA LEU A 537 -10.34 -35.90 -18.52
C LEU A 537 -9.85 -34.60 -19.18
N ARG A 538 -9.02 -34.69 -20.23
CA ARG A 538 -8.64 -33.54 -21.07
C ARG A 538 -9.88 -32.89 -21.68
N VAL A 539 -10.80 -33.66 -22.23
CA VAL A 539 -12.06 -33.12 -22.79
C VAL A 539 -12.90 -32.47 -21.70
N ASP A 540 -13.01 -33.07 -20.53
CA ASP A 540 -13.80 -32.54 -19.41
C ASP A 540 -13.21 -31.23 -18.83
N TYR A 541 -11.88 -31.12 -18.70
CA TYR A 541 -11.21 -29.94 -18.14
C TYR A 541 -10.92 -28.83 -19.17
N LEU A 542 -10.62 -29.20 -20.42
CA LEU A 542 -10.14 -28.29 -21.46
C LEU A 542 -11.09 -28.20 -22.66
N GLY A 543 -12.25 -28.83 -22.60
CA GLY A 543 -13.26 -28.80 -23.64
C GLY A 543 -12.97 -29.73 -24.82
N PRO A 544 -13.98 -30.05 -25.65
CA PRO A 544 -13.88 -30.98 -26.77
C PRO A 544 -13.26 -30.35 -28.04
N PHE A 545 -12.34 -29.39 -27.89
CA PHE A 545 -11.79 -28.64 -29.03
C PHE A 545 -10.61 -29.37 -29.68
N PRO A 546 -10.45 -29.27 -31.02
CA PRO A 546 -9.30 -29.83 -31.73
C PRO A 546 -8.01 -29.13 -31.27
N SER A 547 -6.89 -29.87 -31.27
CA SER A 547 -5.58 -29.31 -30.92
C SER A 547 -5.14 -28.25 -31.93
N GLN A 548 -5.34 -28.51 -33.23
CA GLN A 548 -5.11 -27.52 -34.27
C GLN A 548 -6.16 -26.41 -34.19
N GLY A 549 -5.70 -25.17 -34.01
CA GLY A 549 -6.58 -24.02 -33.90
C GLY A 549 -7.33 -23.91 -32.57
N TYR A 550 -6.94 -24.66 -31.53
CA TYR A 550 -7.62 -24.76 -30.24
C TYR A 550 -8.17 -23.44 -29.66
N ALA A 551 -7.41 -22.34 -29.75
CA ALA A 551 -7.84 -21.05 -29.23
C ALA A 551 -8.96 -20.36 -30.05
N SER A 552 -9.38 -20.88 -31.21
CA SER A 552 -10.46 -20.28 -32.01
C SER A 552 -11.76 -20.20 -31.20
N ALA A 553 -12.08 -21.22 -30.39
CA ALA A 553 -13.26 -21.22 -29.53
C ALA A 553 -13.32 -19.99 -28.61
N PHE A 554 -12.18 -19.59 -28.03
CA PHE A 554 -12.09 -18.36 -27.24
C PHE A 554 -12.23 -17.11 -28.10
N VAL A 555 -11.54 -17.04 -29.24
CA VAL A 555 -11.59 -15.88 -30.14
C VAL A 555 -13.01 -15.64 -30.63
N ASP A 556 -13.71 -16.69 -31.07
CA ASP A 556 -15.08 -16.65 -31.55
C ASP A 556 -16.05 -16.22 -30.43
N ALA A 557 -15.86 -16.73 -29.20
CA ALA A 557 -16.66 -16.33 -28.04
C ALA A 557 -16.44 -14.84 -27.67
N VAL A 558 -15.20 -14.34 -27.78
CA VAL A 558 -14.88 -12.91 -27.59
C VAL A 558 -15.59 -12.06 -28.66
N ASP A 559 -15.58 -12.49 -29.92
CA ASP A 559 -16.26 -11.79 -31.00
C ASP A 559 -17.78 -11.79 -30.82
N ALA A 560 -18.36 -12.90 -30.36
CA ALA A 560 -19.79 -12.99 -30.05
C ALA A 560 -20.21 -12.00 -28.95
N VAL A 561 -19.46 -11.90 -27.84
CA VAL A 561 -19.80 -10.93 -26.76
C VAL A 561 -19.56 -9.47 -27.17
N ALA A 562 -18.64 -9.22 -28.10
CA ALA A 562 -18.35 -7.89 -28.61
C ALA A 562 -19.41 -7.39 -29.62
N THR A 563 -19.97 -8.31 -30.40
CA THR A 563 -21.00 -8.01 -31.42
C THR A 563 -22.42 -8.01 -30.88
N ALA A 564 -22.68 -8.73 -29.79
CA ALA A 564 -24.01 -8.77 -29.18
C ALA A 564 -24.56 -7.35 -28.94
N ASP A 565 -25.80 -7.12 -29.37
CA ASP A 565 -26.52 -5.88 -29.08
C ASP A 565 -27.11 -5.97 -27.69
N ARG A 566 -26.56 -5.17 -26.78
CA ARG A 566 -27.11 -4.97 -25.44
C ARG A 566 -27.98 -3.71 -25.48
N PRO A 567 -29.25 -3.75 -25.05
CA PRO A 567 -30.08 -2.56 -24.98
C PRO A 567 -29.40 -1.55 -24.05
N ARG A 568 -29.02 -0.39 -24.59
CA ARG A 568 -28.46 0.70 -23.81
C ARG A 568 -29.60 1.33 -23.01
N SER A 569 -29.62 1.18 -21.70
CA SER A 569 -30.49 2.00 -20.87
C SER A 569 -29.96 3.43 -20.90
N ASP A 570 -30.68 4.35 -21.53
CA ASP A 570 -30.38 5.80 -21.55
C ASP A 570 -30.49 6.48 -20.17
N SER A 571 -30.50 5.72 -19.07
CA SER A 571 -30.58 6.24 -17.70
C SER A 571 -29.21 6.73 -17.20
N ASP A 572 -28.67 7.76 -17.85
CA ASP A 572 -27.46 8.48 -17.40
C ASP A 572 -27.80 9.68 -16.49
N GLU A 573 -29.00 9.71 -15.91
CA GLU A 573 -29.35 10.68 -14.86
C GLU A 573 -29.00 10.14 -13.46
N THR A 574 -27.79 10.49 -13.02
CA THR A 574 -27.47 10.87 -11.63
C THR A 574 -27.69 9.84 -10.52
N GLY A 575 -26.84 8.81 -10.47
CA GLY A 575 -26.65 8.00 -9.24
C GLY A 575 -25.84 8.69 -8.12
N ASP A 576 -25.61 10.00 -8.18
CA ASP A 576 -24.81 10.71 -7.17
C ASP A 576 -25.07 12.23 -7.23
N GLU A 577 -26.17 12.73 -6.65
CA GLU A 577 -26.30 14.11 -6.17
C GLU A 577 -27.49 14.35 -5.22
N SER A 578 -27.21 15.04 -4.10
CA SER A 578 -28.10 15.76 -3.16
C SER A 578 -28.78 15.04 -1.99
N PHE A 579 -27.99 14.72 -0.95
CA PHE A 579 -28.48 14.88 0.43
C PHE A 579 -27.99 16.25 0.93
N THR A 580 -28.77 17.30 0.64
CA THR A 580 -28.72 18.58 1.35
C THR A 580 -29.99 18.69 2.16
N GLY A 581 -29.84 18.76 3.48
CA GLY A 581 -30.95 18.73 4.42
C GLY A 581 -31.99 19.80 4.14
N ALA A 582 -33.24 19.37 4.03
CA ALA A 582 -34.37 20.20 4.41
C ALA A 582 -34.60 19.95 5.90
N ALA A 583 -34.50 21.02 6.69
CA ALA A 583 -35.04 21.05 8.03
C ALA A 583 -36.55 20.77 7.95
N VAL A 584 -37.04 19.86 8.78
CA VAL A 584 -38.47 19.72 9.06
C VAL A 584 -38.63 20.13 10.51
N ASP A 585 -39.10 21.36 10.70
CA ASP A 585 -39.71 21.79 11.95
C ASP A 585 -41.03 21.03 12.10
N GLY A 586 -41.27 20.50 13.30
CA GLY A 586 -42.48 19.73 13.61
C GLY A 586 -43.67 20.62 13.96
N ALA A 587 -44.88 20.08 13.76
CA ALA A 587 -45.97 20.13 14.73
C ALA A 587 -47.17 19.29 14.24
N ALA A 588 -47.65 18.44 15.17
CA ALA A 588 -49.04 18.11 15.50
C ALA A 588 -50.06 17.64 14.43
N ASP A 589 -50.45 16.37 14.63
CA ASP A 589 -51.81 15.89 14.93
C ASP A 589 -52.91 15.89 13.85
N GLY A 590 -53.74 14.83 13.89
CA GLY A 590 -55.00 14.73 13.15
C GLY A 590 -55.14 13.53 12.22
N SER A 591 -55.80 12.49 12.71
CA SER A 591 -56.45 11.44 11.92
C SER A 591 -57.46 11.99 10.91
N VAL A 592 -57.62 11.33 9.76
CA VAL A 592 -58.89 10.90 9.10
C VAL A 592 -58.55 10.47 7.65
N GLY A 593 -59.12 9.33 7.22
CA GLY A 593 -58.97 8.81 5.85
C GLY A 593 -59.84 9.54 4.83
N VAL A 594 -59.60 9.27 3.53
CA VAL A 594 -60.58 9.12 2.42
C VAL A 594 -59.91 9.33 1.05
N GLU A 595 -60.25 8.42 0.14
CA GLU A 595 -60.24 8.40 -1.34
C GLU A 595 -59.02 8.81 -2.17
N VAL A 596 -58.59 7.85 -3.00
CA VAL A 596 -57.71 8.03 -4.15
C VAL A 596 -58.58 8.24 -5.40
N THR A 597 -58.52 9.42 -6.01
CA THR A 597 -59.09 9.69 -7.34
C THR A 597 -57.98 9.65 -8.42
N PRO A 598 -58.19 9.04 -9.60
CA PRO A 598 -57.16 8.96 -10.63
C PRO A 598 -57.11 10.23 -11.49
N VAL A 599 -55.90 10.77 -11.68
CA VAL A 599 -55.65 11.95 -12.51
C VAL A 599 -55.57 11.58 -14.00
N ARG A 600 -56.40 12.24 -14.84
CA ARG A 600 -56.41 12.13 -16.30
C ARG A 600 -55.14 12.71 -16.97
N PRO A 601 -54.72 12.21 -18.15
CA PRO A 601 -53.52 12.67 -18.82
C PRO A 601 -53.74 14.00 -19.55
N ARG A 602 -52.86 14.98 -19.32
CA ARG A 602 -52.84 16.25 -20.06
C ARG A 602 -52.10 16.12 -21.40
N GLN A 603 -52.68 16.80 -22.38
CA GLN A 603 -52.36 16.81 -23.81
C GLN A 603 -50.90 17.17 -24.14
N ALA A 604 -50.42 16.54 -25.21
CA ALA A 604 -49.12 16.74 -25.82
C ALA A 604 -48.99 18.15 -26.42
N VAL A 605 -48.07 18.94 -25.88
CA VAL A 605 -47.54 20.15 -26.54
C VAL A 605 -46.24 19.76 -27.24
N ARG A 606 -46.29 19.70 -28.58
CA ARG A 606 -45.09 19.59 -29.44
C ARG A 606 -44.26 20.88 -29.31
N GLN A 607 -43.23 20.86 -28.45
CA GLN A 607 -42.14 21.83 -28.53
C GLN A 607 -40.99 21.25 -29.34
N ARG A 608 -40.67 21.93 -30.46
CA ARG A 608 -39.52 21.68 -31.32
C ARG A 608 -38.25 21.59 -30.48
N GLN A 609 -37.61 20.43 -30.48
CA GLN A 609 -36.31 20.21 -29.87
C GLN A 609 -35.25 21.02 -30.62
N ALA A 610 -34.89 22.18 -30.07
CA ALA A 610 -33.60 22.77 -30.38
C ALA A 610 -32.52 21.83 -29.84
N VAL A 611 -31.63 21.37 -30.73
CA VAL A 611 -30.45 20.56 -30.43
C VAL A 611 -29.66 21.25 -29.31
N ARG A 612 -29.87 20.84 -28.06
CA ARG A 612 -29.09 21.31 -26.92
C ARG A 612 -27.67 20.80 -27.12
N ARG A 613 -26.75 21.73 -27.36
CA ARG A 613 -25.30 21.48 -27.28
C ARG A 613 -25.00 20.67 -26.01
N PRO A 614 -24.12 19.65 -26.07
CA PRO A 614 -23.80 18.82 -24.91
C PRO A 614 -23.35 19.73 -23.76
N ARG A 615 -24.05 19.63 -22.62
CA ARG A 615 -23.70 20.32 -21.38
C ARG A 615 -22.23 20.06 -21.08
N ALA A 616 -21.47 21.13 -20.90
CA ALA A 616 -20.04 21.09 -20.59
C ALA A 616 -19.76 20.02 -19.53
N VAL A 617 -18.94 19.03 -19.92
CA VAL A 617 -18.46 17.90 -19.11
C VAL A 617 -18.30 18.33 -17.65
N ARG A 618 -19.08 17.66 -16.79
CA ARG A 618 -19.14 17.81 -15.33
C ARG A 618 -17.73 18.06 -14.81
N ARG A 619 -17.51 19.26 -14.24
CA ARG A 619 -16.19 19.78 -13.83
C ARG A 619 -15.42 18.70 -13.04
N SER A 620 -14.42 18.07 -13.65
CA SER A 620 -13.72 16.92 -13.06
C SER A 620 -13.23 17.26 -11.63
N ARG A 621 -13.42 16.34 -10.69
CA ARG A 621 -12.84 16.43 -9.33
C ARG A 621 -11.33 16.70 -9.38
N THR A 622 -10.68 16.42 -10.50
CA THR A 622 -9.26 16.64 -10.79
C THR A 622 -8.92 18.11 -11.09
N ARG A 623 -9.77 18.89 -11.79
CA ARG A 623 -9.66 20.37 -11.76
C ARG A 623 -9.82 20.91 -10.34
N ARG A 624 -10.69 20.31 -9.51
CA ARG A 624 -10.78 20.65 -8.07
C ARG A 624 -9.55 20.19 -7.29
N ARG A 625 -8.88 19.07 -7.64
CA ARG A 625 -7.61 18.61 -7.04
C ARG A 625 -6.44 19.48 -7.47
N LEU A 626 -6.31 19.83 -8.74
CA LEU A 626 -5.35 20.79 -9.28
C LEU A 626 -5.62 22.20 -8.76
N ARG A 627 -6.88 22.61 -8.55
CA ARG A 627 -7.25 23.86 -7.87
C ARG A 627 -7.00 23.78 -6.36
N LYS A 628 -7.13 22.61 -5.72
CA LYS A 628 -6.69 22.37 -4.33
C LYS A 628 -5.17 22.25 -4.24
N LEU A 629 -4.48 21.80 -5.27
CA LEU A 629 -3.02 21.67 -5.33
C LEU A 629 -2.43 23.05 -5.60
N ARG A 630 -2.89 23.77 -6.63
CA ARG A 630 -2.67 25.21 -6.82
C ARG A 630 -3.13 25.97 -5.59
N GLY A 631 -4.27 25.65 -5.00
CA GLY A 631 -4.72 26.26 -3.75
C GLY A 631 -3.81 25.93 -2.56
N ARG A 632 -3.18 24.76 -2.48
CA ARG A 632 -2.22 24.39 -1.42
C ARG A 632 -0.79 24.88 -1.71
N LEU A 633 -0.46 25.10 -2.97
CA LEU A 633 0.82 25.64 -3.46
C LEU A 633 0.77 27.18 -3.56
N ALA A 634 -0.42 27.78 -3.69
CA ALA A 634 -0.65 29.21 -3.94
C ALA A 634 -1.60 29.91 -2.95
N GLN A 635 -2.42 29.21 -2.14
CA GLN A 635 -2.71 29.76 -0.80
C GLN A 635 -1.42 29.54 -0.05
N PRO A 636 -0.69 30.59 0.31
CA PRO A 636 0.46 30.35 1.13
C PRO A 636 -0.14 29.86 2.45
N ARG A 637 0.45 28.80 2.99
CA ARG A 637 0.39 28.58 4.43
C ARG A 637 1.20 29.74 5.06
N ARG A 638 0.68 30.98 4.89
CA ARG A 638 1.35 32.25 5.15
C ARG A 638 1.86 32.20 6.57
N TRP A 639 1.03 31.68 7.48
CA TRP A 639 1.34 31.54 8.89
C TRP A 639 2.47 30.53 9.20
N PRO A 640 2.41 29.23 8.85
CA PRO A 640 3.56 28.33 9.06
C PRO A 640 4.87 28.77 8.35
N GLN A 641 4.77 29.34 7.15
CA GLN A 641 5.93 29.83 6.41
C GLN A 641 6.52 31.08 7.07
N ALA A 642 5.68 32.04 7.45
CA ALA A 642 6.09 33.20 8.22
C ALA A 642 6.70 32.80 9.57
N ALA A 643 6.11 31.83 10.27
CA ALA A 643 6.66 31.32 11.52
C ALA A 643 8.08 30.75 11.34
N ALA A 644 8.30 29.94 10.29
CA ALA A 644 9.62 29.43 9.97
C ALA A 644 10.62 30.56 9.63
N VAL A 645 10.23 31.50 8.76
CA VAL A 645 11.07 32.64 8.38
C VAL A 645 11.42 33.52 9.60
N LEU A 646 10.45 33.88 10.42
CA LEU A 646 10.65 34.67 11.64
C LEU A 646 11.54 33.95 12.65
N SER A 647 11.37 32.63 12.82
CA SER A 647 12.26 31.84 13.70
C SER A 647 13.71 31.79 13.20
N LEU A 648 13.92 31.77 11.87
CA LEU A 648 15.25 31.79 11.27
C LEU A 648 15.91 33.17 11.43
N PHE A 649 15.16 34.25 11.26
CA PHE A 649 15.65 35.60 11.57
C PHE A 649 15.99 35.74 13.06
N GLY A 650 15.13 35.24 13.95
CA GLY A 650 15.42 35.22 15.39
C GLY A 650 16.70 34.46 15.73
N LEU A 651 16.90 33.28 15.12
CA LEU A 651 18.15 32.52 15.25
C LEU A 651 19.35 33.29 14.69
N ALA A 652 19.23 33.89 13.50
CA ALA A 652 20.31 34.66 12.88
C ALA A 652 20.77 35.82 13.76
N VAL A 653 19.81 36.59 14.30
CA VAL A 653 20.08 37.71 15.22
C VAL A 653 20.77 37.21 16.48
N ALA A 654 20.31 36.09 17.06
CA ALA A 654 20.95 35.51 18.24
C ALA A 654 22.39 35.05 17.96
N LEU A 655 22.64 34.41 16.81
CA LEU A 655 23.96 33.90 16.42
C LEU A 655 25.01 34.98 16.21
N ILE A 656 24.62 36.18 15.79
CA ILE A 656 25.54 37.30 15.59
C ILE A 656 25.64 38.23 16.83
N GLY A 657 25.08 37.82 17.98
CA GLY A 657 25.10 38.63 19.20
C GLY A 657 24.21 39.88 19.14
N GLY A 658 23.13 39.84 18.36
CA GLY A 658 22.18 40.94 18.25
C GLY A 658 21.36 41.17 19.53
N PRO A 659 20.60 42.28 19.62
CA PRO A 659 19.91 42.67 20.84
C PRO A 659 18.81 41.68 21.22
N GLY A 660 18.81 41.23 22.49
CA GLY A 660 17.82 40.30 23.05
C GLY A 660 16.34 40.68 22.80
N PRO A 661 15.94 41.96 22.89
CA PRO A 661 14.58 42.38 22.52
C PRO A 661 14.20 42.05 21.07
N ALA A 662 15.13 42.12 20.11
CA ALA A 662 14.85 41.78 18.71
C ALA A 662 14.61 40.27 18.54
N VAL A 663 15.41 39.42 19.19
CA VAL A 663 15.21 37.97 19.22
C VAL A 663 13.85 37.63 19.83
N THR A 664 13.48 38.31 20.92
CA THR A 664 12.20 38.14 21.60
C THR A 664 11.03 38.52 20.70
N LEU A 665 11.07 39.70 20.06
CA LEU A 665 10.02 40.17 19.15
C LEU A 665 9.82 39.23 17.96
N LEU A 666 10.91 38.79 17.32
CA LEU A 666 10.87 37.83 16.21
C LEU A 666 10.30 36.48 16.67
N GLY A 667 10.70 36.01 17.86
CA GLY A 667 10.19 34.78 18.46
C GLY A 667 8.70 34.84 18.80
N LEU A 668 8.23 35.94 19.39
CA LEU A 668 6.82 36.18 19.68
C LEU A 668 5.99 36.26 18.40
N ALA A 669 6.49 36.94 17.37
CA ALA A 669 5.85 37.00 16.06
C ALA A 669 5.78 35.61 15.41
N ALA A 670 6.83 34.79 15.52
CA ALA A 670 6.85 33.42 15.04
C ALA A 670 5.83 32.54 15.77
N LEU A 671 5.74 32.61 17.11
CA LEU A 671 4.73 31.91 17.90
C LEU A 671 3.31 32.37 17.58
N GLY A 672 3.11 33.68 17.38
CA GLY A 672 1.84 34.24 16.91
C GLY A 672 1.43 33.67 15.56
N ALA A 673 2.37 33.53 14.62
CA ALA A 673 2.14 32.88 13.34
C ALA A 673 1.83 31.38 13.49
N VAL A 674 2.53 30.64 14.37
CA VAL A 674 2.17 29.25 14.69
C VAL A 674 0.74 29.17 15.22
N TYR A 675 0.38 30.02 16.19
CA TYR A 675 -0.95 30.06 16.77
C TYR A 675 -2.01 30.35 15.70
N ARG A 676 -1.81 31.34 14.84
CA ARG A 676 -2.73 31.64 13.72
C ARG A 676 -2.93 30.45 12.78
N ALA A 677 -1.93 29.60 12.61
CA ALA A 677 -2.04 28.38 11.80
C ALA A 677 -2.91 27.29 12.46
N VAL A 678 -2.91 27.19 13.79
CA VAL A 678 -3.57 26.12 14.55
C VAL A 678 -4.78 26.58 15.38
N GLN A 679 -5.09 27.87 15.39
CA GLN A 679 -6.14 28.49 16.19
C GLN A 679 -7.51 27.78 16.11
N PRO A 680 -7.98 27.29 14.94
CA PRO A 680 -9.22 26.51 14.88
C PRO A 680 -9.18 25.20 15.69
N ALA A 681 -8.01 24.60 15.84
CA ALA A 681 -7.81 23.39 16.63
C ALA A 681 -7.65 23.71 18.14
N VAL A 682 -7.02 24.83 18.49
CA VAL A 682 -6.83 25.26 19.89
C VAL A 682 -8.17 25.59 20.56
N ARG A 683 -9.07 26.26 19.84
CA ARG A 683 -10.39 26.69 20.34
C ARG A 683 -11.26 25.54 20.87
N TRP A 684 -11.11 24.33 20.33
CA TRP A 684 -11.99 23.20 20.64
C TRP A 684 -11.19 22.01 21.15
N ARG A 685 -11.39 21.64 22.42
CA ARG A 685 -10.67 20.51 23.07
C ARG A 685 -10.69 19.21 22.24
N LYS A 686 -11.80 18.91 21.57
CA LYS A 686 -11.93 17.73 20.67
C LYS A 686 -10.88 17.68 19.55
N ASN A 687 -10.35 18.83 19.14
CA ASN A 687 -9.37 18.97 18.06
C ASN A 687 -7.92 19.05 18.57
N TRP A 688 -7.68 19.08 19.88
CA TRP A 688 -6.33 19.24 20.44
C TRP A 688 -5.36 18.14 20.00
N HIS A 689 -5.84 16.93 19.71
CA HIS A 689 -5.03 15.84 19.16
C HIS A 689 -4.34 16.20 17.82
N ARG A 690 -4.86 17.20 17.09
CA ARG A 690 -4.28 17.70 15.83
C ARG A 690 -3.08 18.62 16.04
N LEU A 691 -2.83 19.09 17.25
CA LEU A 691 -1.70 19.97 17.58
C LEU A 691 -0.36 19.23 17.68
N LEU A 692 -0.40 17.91 17.89
CA LEU A 692 0.80 17.09 18.03
C LEU A 692 1.68 17.15 16.78
N GLY A 693 2.93 17.54 16.97
CA GLY A 693 3.97 17.61 15.93
C GLY A 693 3.88 18.83 15.01
N GLU A 694 2.92 19.73 15.23
CA GLU A 694 2.75 20.97 14.45
C GLU A 694 3.91 21.94 14.72
N ALA A 695 4.40 22.60 13.67
CA ALA A 695 5.52 23.56 13.72
C ALA A 695 6.75 23.12 14.54
N ARG A 696 6.98 21.81 14.71
CA ARG A 696 8.06 21.28 15.59
C ARG A 696 9.46 21.81 15.25
N GLY A 697 9.78 21.92 13.96
CA GLY A 697 11.08 22.42 13.52
C GLY A 697 11.25 23.90 13.90
N THR A 698 10.23 24.71 13.66
CA THR A 698 10.17 26.11 14.10
C THR A 698 10.32 26.25 15.61
N ARG A 699 9.61 25.43 16.39
CA ARG A 699 9.67 25.46 17.86
C ARG A 699 11.06 25.12 18.40
N VAL A 700 11.73 24.14 17.80
CA VAL A 700 13.10 23.77 18.17
C VAL A 700 14.11 24.87 17.79
N VAL A 701 13.95 25.50 16.63
CA VAL A 701 14.79 26.64 16.22
C VAL A 701 14.61 27.84 17.16
N LEU A 702 13.36 28.15 17.54
CA LEU A 702 13.07 29.18 18.53
C LEU A 702 13.65 28.83 19.91
N LEU A 703 13.65 27.56 20.30
CA LEU A 703 14.28 27.11 21.54
C LEU A 703 15.78 27.43 21.55
N CYS A 704 16.50 27.08 20.47
CA CYS A 704 17.92 27.41 20.32
C CYS A 704 18.16 28.92 20.34
N ALA A 705 17.38 29.69 19.58
CA ALA A 705 17.51 31.14 19.51
C ALA A 705 17.25 31.82 20.86
N ALA A 706 16.24 31.36 21.61
CA ALA A 706 15.90 31.90 22.92
C ALA A 706 17.00 31.62 23.94
N VAL A 707 17.46 30.37 24.05
CA VAL A 707 18.54 30.00 24.99
C VAL A 707 19.83 30.77 24.72
N LEU A 708 20.19 30.95 23.44
CA LEU A 708 21.36 31.73 23.05
C LEU A 708 21.25 33.22 23.42
N ALA A 709 20.03 33.76 23.47
CA ALA A 709 19.78 35.16 23.76
C ALA A 709 19.54 35.46 25.26
N VAL A 710 19.31 34.45 26.11
CA VAL A 710 19.18 34.67 27.56
C VAL A 710 20.55 35.00 28.14
N PRO A 711 20.69 36.08 28.95
CA PRO A 711 21.97 36.40 29.59
C PRO A 711 22.49 35.26 30.48
N ASP A 712 23.77 34.94 30.33
CA ASP A 712 24.46 33.85 31.05
C ASP A 712 24.19 33.80 32.58
N PRO A 713 24.30 34.90 33.35
CA PRO A 713 24.03 34.84 34.79
C PRO A 713 22.59 34.48 35.16
N ARG A 714 21.64 34.54 34.20
CA ARG A 714 20.24 34.13 34.42
C ARG A 714 19.98 32.69 34.02
N LEU A 715 20.74 32.15 33.07
CA LEU A 715 20.60 30.78 32.58
C LEU A 715 21.99 30.18 32.31
N PRO A 716 22.72 29.79 33.35
CA PRO A 716 24.05 29.21 33.20
C PRO A 716 23.97 27.89 32.41
N ALA A 717 25.08 27.49 31.80
CA ALA A 717 25.12 26.34 30.89
C ALA A 717 24.48 25.03 31.41
N PRO A 718 24.63 24.63 32.70
CA PRO A 718 23.93 23.45 33.22
C PRO A 718 22.40 23.58 33.22
N ALA A 719 21.89 24.78 33.53
CA ALA A 719 20.46 25.07 33.48
C ALA A 719 19.96 25.14 32.02
N ALA A 720 20.75 25.75 31.13
CA ALA A 720 20.49 25.79 29.70
C ALA A 720 20.42 24.36 29.10
N LEU A 721 21.33 23.47 29.49
CA LEU A 721 21.34 22.06 29.11
C LEU A 721 20.04 21.36 29.51
N GLY A 722 19.63 21.50 30.77
CA GLY A 722 18.38 20.93 31.28
C GLY A 722 17.16 21.42 30.48
N VAL A 723 17.05 22.73 30.27
CA VAL A 723 15.95 23.34 29.50
C VAL A 723 15.95 22.83 28.05
N LEU A 724 17.11 22.85 27.37
CA LEU A 724 17.24 22.44 25.97
C LEU A 724 16.89 20.97 25.77
N VAL A 725 17.44 20.07 26.59
CA VAL A 725 17.22 18.62 26.47
C VAL A 725 15.76 18.28 26.73
N LEU A 726 15.19 18.75 27.84
CA LEU A 726 13.83 18.41 28.25
C LEU A 726 12.79 18.92 27.25
N LEU A 727 12.88 20.20 26.84
CA LEU A 727 11.92 20.79 25.90
C LEU A 727 12.11 20.26 24.48
N SER A 728 13.34 20.05 24.00
CA SER A 728 13.56 19.46 22.68
C SER A 728 13.05 18.03 22.61
N CYS A 729 13.30 17.21 23.64
CA CYS A 729 12.78 15.84 23.72
C CYS A 729 11.26 15.82 23.74
N ALA A 730 10.63 16.70 24.51
CA ALA A 730 9.17 16.83 24.53
C ALA A 730 8.62 17.17 23.14
N VAL A 731 9.16 18.21 22.47
CA VAL A 731 8.70 18.67 21.15
C VAL A 731 8.95 17.65 20.04
N VAL A 732 10.14 17.04 19.98
CA VAL A 732 10.48 16.04 18.97
C VAL A 732 9.73 14.73 19.21
N GLY A 733 9.58 14.35 20.48
CA GLY A 733 8.88 13.16 20.93
C GLY A 733 7.37 13.16 20.63
N GLU A 734 6.76 14.33 20.40
CA GLU A 734 5.36 14.44 19.97
C GLU A 734 5.04 13.58 18.73
N ILE A 735 5.99 13.40 17.80
CA ILE A 735 5.79 12.53 16.63
C ILE A 735 5.67 11.06 17.06
N GLY A 736 6.46 10.64 18.03
CA GLY A 736 6.40 9.29 18.60
C GLY A 736 5.01 9.03 19.19
N VAL A 737 4.50 9.99 19.97
CA VAL A 737 3.12 9.96 20.51
C VAL A 737 2.10 9.90 19.36
N GLN A 738 2.22 10.78 18.36
CA GLN A 738 1.30 10.83 17.22
C GLN A 738 1.26 9.50 16.46
N ARG A 739 2.43 8.88 16.23
CA ARG A 739 2.55 7.57 15.57
C ARG A 739 1.93 6.45 16.43
N ALA A 740 2.20 6.44 17.73
CA ALA A 740 1.66 5.46 18.67
C ALA A 740 0.12 5.59 18.84
N TRP A 741 -0.42 6.79 18.67
CA TRP A 741 -1.86 7.03 18.70
C TRP A 741 -2.55 6.98 17.32
N GLY A 742 -1.77 6.76 16.26
CA GLY A 742 -2.27 6.68 14.89
C GLY A 742 -3.06 5.40 14.61
N ARG A 743 -3.28 5.15 13.31
CA ARG A 743 -3.88 3.90 12.81
C ARG A 743 -2.90 2.76 13.06
N LEU A 744 -3.20 1.94 14.06
CA LEU A 744 -2.41 0.79 14.48
C LEU A 744 -3.31 -0.41 14.59
N GLY A 745 -2.90 -1.51 13.96
CA GLY A 745 -3.52 -2.82 14.08
C GLY A 745 -5.03 -2.82 13.87
N LEU A 746 -5.64 -3.89 14.36
CA LEU A 746 -7.07 -4.09 14.41
C LEU A 746 -7.68 -3.39 15.64
N GLN A 747 -8.78 -2.67 15.46
CA GLN A 747 -9.46 -1.98 16.57
C GLN A 747 -10.83 -2.58 16.82
N VAL A 748 -11.11 -2.90 18.08
CA VAL A 748 -12.43 -3.41 18.50
C VAL A 748 -13.14 -2.47 19.48
N ARG A 749 -14.46 -2.38 19.33
CA ARG A 749 -15.39 -1.72 20.27
C ARG A 749 -16.49 -2.70 20.65
N ASN A 750 -17.10 -2.52 21.82
CA ASN A 750 -18.19 -3.37 22.31
C ASN A 750 -17.85 -4.88 22.29
N PHE A 751 -16.57 -5.22 22.45
CA PHE A 751 -16.12 -6.61 22.53
C PHE A 751 -15.98 -6.97 24.02
N PRO A 752 -16.72 -7.96 24.54
CA PRO A 752 -16.73 -8.27 25.98
C PRO A 752 -15.33 -8.58 26.54
N ALA A 753 -14.59 -9.46 25.86
CA ALA A 753 -13.28 -9.94 26.30
C ALA A 753 -12.09 -9.05 25.89
N MET A 754 -12.31 -8.07 25.00
CA MET A 754 -11.22 -7.25 24.44
C MET A 754 -11.49 -5.75 24.55
N ARG A 755 -10.58 -5.04 25.20
CA ARG A 755 -10.60 -3.58 25.29
C ARG A 755 -9.36 -2.96 24.67
N THR A 756 -9.54 -2.36 23.49
CA THR A 756 -8.46 -1.61 22.80
C THR A 756 -8.42 -0.12 23.16
N GLN A 757 -9.41 0.34 23.92
CA GLN A 757 -9.49 1.74 24.35
C GLN A 757 -8.55 1.99 25.52
N VAL A 758 -7.88 3.14 25.50
CA VAL A 758 -7.13 3.68 26.64
C VAL A 758 -7.72 5.06 26.93
N ALA A 759 -8.12 5.30 28.18
CA ALA A 759 -8.54 6.61 28.62
C ALA A 759 -7.33 7.56 28.53
N GLU A 760 -7.48 8.70 27.86
CA GLU A 760 -6.37 9.65 27.72
C GLU A 760 -5.97 10.22 29.09
N GLY A 761 -6.92 10.41 30.02
CA GLY A 761 -6.71 11.01 31.34
C GLY A 761 -6.31 12.48 31.21
N VAL A 762 -5.09 12.71 30.72
CA VAL A 762 -4.58 13.99 30.24
C VAL A 762 -4.74 14.07 28.73
N PRO A 763 -5.43 15.09 28.19
CA PRO A 763 -5.50 15.28 26.74
C PRO A 763 -4.10 15.42 26.15
N ARG A 764 -3.72 14.51 25.25
CA ARG A 764 -2.39 14.52 24.61
C ARG A 764 -2.05 15.81 23.87
N GLY A 765 -3.05 16.59 23.45
CA GLY A 765 -2.82 17.91 22.86
C GLY A 765 -2.50 19.02 23.86
N LEU A 766 -2.56 18.74 25.17
CA LEU A 766 -2.01 19.61 26.21
C LEU A 766 -0.48 19.71 26.11
N LEU A 767 0.18 18.62 25.68
CA LEU A 767 1.64 18.59 25.51
C LEU A 767 2.18 19.70 24.58
N PRO A 768 1.73 19.84 23.32
CA PRO A 768 2.19 20.91 22.45
C PRO A 768 1.80 22.30 22.97
N LEU A 769 0.66 22.46 23.66
CA LEU A 769 0.26 23.72 24.28
C LEU A 769 1.20 24.12 25.41
N ALA A 770 1.49 23.20 26.33
CA ALA A 770 2.41 23.40 27.44
C ALA A 770 3.84 23.66 26.95
N GLY A 771 4.31 22.91 25.94
CA GLY A 771 5.60 23.15 25.30
C GLY A 771 5.69 24.52 24.63
N THR A 772 4.63 24.99 23.98
CA THR A 772 4.58 26.35 23.41
C THR A 772 4.53 27.43 24.49
N ALA A 773 3.83 27.20 25.61
CA ALA A 773 3.82 28.11 26.74
C ALA A 773 5.19 28.21 27.43
N ALA A 774 5.90 27.08 27.60
CA ALA A 774 7.27 27.06 28.10
C ALA A 774 8.23 27.83 27.19
N LEU A 775 8.09 27.68 25.87
CA LEU A 775 8.87 28.43 24.89
C LEU A 775 8.55 29.93 24.92
N LEU A 776 7.29 30.31 25.13
CA LEU A 776 6.89 31.71 25.33
C LEU A 776 7.57 32.30 26.58
N LEU A 777 7.55 31.59 27.70
CA LEU A 777 8.22 32.01 28.93
C LEU A 777 9.74 32.17 28.72
N LEU A 778 10.36 31.23 28.01
CA LEU A 778 11.79 31.29 27.69
C LEU A 778 12.15 32.50 26.82
N LEU A 779 11.32 32.84 25.82
CA LEU A 779 11.49 34.06 25.03
C LEU A 779 11.33 35.32 25.88
N LEU A 780 10.37 35.35 26.81
CA LEU A 780 10.19 36.49 27.72
C LEU A 780 11.35 36.64 28.71
N ALA A 781 12.00 35.54 29.13
CA ALA A 781 13.16 35.55 30.02
C ALA A 781 14.41 36.22 29.41
N VAL A 782 14.46 36.39 28.09
CA VAL A 782 15.50 37.16 27.41
C VAL A 782 15.47 38.63 27.85
N VAL A 783 14.28 39.19 28.07
CA VAL A 783 14.08 40.60 28.43
C VAL A 783 13.64 40.82 29.88
N LEU A 784 12.93 39.85 30.47
CA LEU A 784 12.47 39.87 31.86
C LEU A 784 13.42 39.09 32.77
N PRO A 785 13.56 39.50 34.05
CA PRO A 785 14.42 38.81 35.02
C PRO A 785 13.74 37.54 35.56
N VAL A 786 13.59 36.53 34.72
CA VAL A 786 13.06 35.21 35.13
C VAL A 786 14.23 34.35 35.64
N PRO A 787 14.18 33.81 36.88
CA PRO A 787 15.24 32.95 37.38
C PRO A 787 15.37 31.65 36.56
N GLY A 788 16.60 31.22 36.28
CA GLY A 788 16.86 29.97 35.55
C GLY A 788 16.25 28.73 36.22
N THR A 789 16.13 28.72 37.55
CA THR A 789 15.45 27.64 38.30
C THR A 789 13.98 27.50 37.92
N VAL A 790 13.28 28.60 37.65
CA VAL A 790 11.88 28.60 37.18
C VAL A 790 11.80 28.01 35.77
N LEU A 791 12.73 28.37 34.89
CA LEU A 791 12.78 27.84 33.52
C LEU A 791 13.03 26.32 33.51
N VAL A 792 13.94 25.83 34.36
CA VAL A 792 14.20 24.40 34.55
C VAL A 792 12.97 23.70 35.13
N ALA A 793 12.32 24.27 36.15
CA ALA A 793 11.11 23.68 36.74
C ALA A 793 9.98 23.54 35.72
N VAL A 794 9.74 24.56 34.89
CA VAL A 794 8.75 24.48 33.80
C VAL A 794 9.14 23.42 32.76
N ALA A 795 10.42 23.32 32.39
CA ALA A 795 10.90 22.29 31.48
C ALA A 795 10.68 20.86 32.03
N VAL A 796 10.93 20.65 33.33
CA VAL A 796 10.66 19.38 34.03
C VAL A 796 9.17 19.04 34.00
N VAL A 797 8.29 20.01 34.27
CA VAL A 797 6.83 19.79 34.22
C VAL A 797 6.36 19.41 32.82
N VAL A 798 6.83 20.11 31.78
CA VAL A 798 6.49 19.77 30.38
C VAL A 798 7.03 18.39 30.00
N PHE A 799 8.22 18.03 30.47
CA PHE A 799 8.79 16.70 30.21
C PHE A 799 8.06 15.59 30.97
N ALA A 800 7.64 15.82 32.22
CA ALA A 800 6.80 14.89 32.96
C ALA A 800 5.46 14.66 32.25
N LEU A 801 4.84 15.73 31.73
CA LEU A 801 3.65 15.63 30.87
C LEU A 801 3.93 14.80 29.61
N PHE A 802 5.08 15.00 28.96
CA PHE A 802 5.51 14.18 27.83
C PHE A 802 5.60 12.69 28.19
N LEU A 803 6.24 12.35 29.31
CA LEU A 803 6.35 10.96 29.78
C LEU A 803 4.97 10.33 30.02
N VAL A 804 4.07 11.04 30.71
CA VAL A 804 2.69 10.57 30.94
C VAL A 804 1.99 10.26 29.62
N VAL A 805 2.06 11.19 28.65
CA VAL A 805 1.40 11.03 27.35
C VAL A 805 2.03 9.89 26.53
N VAL A 806 3.36 9.72 26.57
CA VAL A 806 4.08 8.62 25.91
C VAL A 806 3.71 7.27 26.49
N VAL A 807 3.70 7.13 27.82
CA VAL A 807 3.35 5.87 28.49
C VAL A 807 1.95 5.44 28.08
N ARG A 808 0.97 6.36 28.09
CA ARG A 808 -0.39 6.08 27.62
C ARG A 808 -0.44 5.68 26.14
N ALA A 809 0.43 6.24 25.31
CA ALA A 809 0.48 5.95 23.88
C ALA A 809 1.02 4.55 23.61
N LEU A 810 2.03 4.15 24.37
CA LEU A 810 2.62 2.82 24.33
C LEU A 810 1.67 1.78 24.93
N GLU A 811 0.98 2.09 26.01
CA GLU A 811 -0.08 1.26 26.61
C GLU A 811 -1.17 0.96 25.56
N ARG A 812 -1.65 1.99 24.84
CA ARG A 812 -2.62 1.81 23.75
C ARG A 812 -2.07 0.90 22.65
N ALA A 813 -0.84 1.15 22.22
CA ALA A 813 -0.21 0.34 21.19
C ALA A 813 -0.07 -1.13 21.62
N ALA A 814 0.28 -1.40 22.88
CA ALA A 814 0.39 -2.74 23.44
C ALA A 814 -0.98 -3.44 23.48
N ARG A 815 -2.05 -2.75 23.91
CA ARG A 815 -3.42 -3.31 23.91
C ARG A 815 -3.90 -3.67 22.51
N LEU A 816 -3.59 -2.86 21.49
CA LEU A 816 -3.97 -3.14 20.10
C LEU A 816 -3.25 -4.37 19.55
N VAL A 817 -1.95 -4.49 19.81
CA VAL A 817 -1.17 -5.66 19.41
C VAL A 817 -1.68 -6.92 20.11
N SER A 818 -1.99 -6.84 21.41
CA SER A 818 -2.57 -7.95 22.16
C SER A 818 -3.96 -8.35 21.62
N ALA A 819 -4.81 -7.37 21.29
CA ALA A 819 -6.12 -7.64 20.70
C ALA A 819 -6.01 -8.33 19.33
N GLU A 820 -5.04 -7.94 18.49
CA GLU A 820 -4.80 -8.57 17.19
C GLU A 820 -4.42 -10.06 17.33
N HIS A 821 -3.63 -10.42 18.36
CA HIS A 821 -3.27 -11.83 18.61
C HIS A 821 -4.44 -12.65 19.16
N ARG A 822 -5.27 -12.07 20.03
CA ARG A 822 -6.39 -12.77 20.66
C ARG A 822 -7.67 -12.80 19.81
N LEU A 823 -7.76 -11.95 18.79
CA LEU A 823 -9.00 -11.80 18.00
C LEU A 823 -9.57 -13.11 17.49
N ARG A 824 -8.72 -14.00 16.97
CA ARG A 824 -9.17 -15.28 16.41
C ARG A 824 -9.82 -16.15 17.49
N GLU A 825 -9.15 -16.34 18.62
CA GLU A 825 -9.65 -17.12 19.76
C GLU A 825 -10.96 -16.54 20.31
N GLU A 826 -11.01 -15.22 20.46
CA GLU A 826 -12.17 -14.51 21.00
C GLU A 826 -13.37 -14.51 20.04
N LEU A 827 -13.13 -14.46 18.72
CA LEU A 827 -14.18 -14.63 17.72
C LEU A 827 -14.71 -16.07 17.69
N THR A 828 -13.83 -17.07 17.86
CA THR A 828 -14.25 -18.47 17.99
C THR A 828 -15.14 -18.66 19.22
N ALA A 829 -14.78 -18.05 20.35
CA ALA A 829 -15.57 -18.11 21.58
C ALA A 829 -16.93 -17.38 21.45
N LEU A 830 -16.97 -16.25 20.72
CA LEU A 830 -18.21 -15.52 20.45
C LEU A 830 -19.16 -16.28 19.51
N ALA A 831 -18.61 -17.12 18.61
CA ALA A 831 -19.33 -17.90 17.61
C ALA A 831 -20.40 -17.08 16.84
N PRO A 832 -20.05 -15.94 16.20
CA PRO A 832 -21.03 -15.14 15.47
C PRO A 832 -21.62 -15.94 14.30
N GLU A 833 -22.96 -15.97 14.22
CA GLU A 833 -23.70 -16.65 13.16
C GLU A 833 -23.84 -15.78 11.90
N PHE A 834 -23.75 -14.44 12.04
CA PHE A 834 -23.72 -13.53 10.90
C PHE A 834 -22.86 -12.28 11.16
N ALA A 835 -22.56 -11.53 10.09
CA ALA A 835 -21.80 -10.29 10.17
C ALA A 835 -22.46 -9.17 9.37
N VAL A 836 -22.45 -7.96 9.95
CA VAL A 836 -22.89 -6.73 9.28
C VAL A 836 -21.64 -6.00 8.77
N TYR A 837 -21.47 -5.93 7.46
CA TYR A 837 -20.30 -5.29 6.85
C TYR A 837 -20.61 -3.86 6.38
N PHE A 838 -19.86 -2.87 6.89
CA PHE A 838 -20.02 -1.45 6.54
C PHE A 838 -18.70 -0.81 6.09
N ALA A 839 -18.58 -0.53 4.79
CA ALA A 839 -17.39 0.08 4.18
C ALA A 839 -17.55 1.56 3.80
N GLY A 840 -18.70 2.18 4.09
CA GLY A 840 -18.92 3.61 3.87
C GLY A 840 -18.02 4.49 4.74
N THR A 841 -17.86 5.76 4.35
CA THR A 841 -17.05 6.74 5.11
C THR A 841 -17.88 7.81 5.80
N VAL A 842 -19.20 7.83 5.57
CA VAL A 842 -20.13 8.85 6.06
C VAL A 842 -21.44 8.18 6.47
N GLY A 843 -22.06 8.69 7.55
CA GLY A 843 -23.41 8.31 7.95
C GLY A 843 -23.53 6.89 8.49
N ALA A 844 -22.45 6.31 9.01
CA ALA A 844 -22.44 4.93 9.47
C ALA A 844 -23.39 4.71 10.65
N GLY A 845 -23.52 5.69 11.54
CA GLY A 845 -24.41 5.61 12.69
C GLY A 845 -25.88 5.68 12.29
N TYR A 846 -26.22 6.43 11.25
CA TYR A 846 -27.57 6.45 10.70
C TYR A 846 -27.88 5.12 10.00
N GLN A 847 -27.04 4.71 9.05
CA GLN A 847 -27.29 3.52 8.23
C GLN A 847 -27.30 2.24 9.06
N VAL A 848 -26.29 2.01 9.91
CA VAL A 848 -26.26 0.83 10.78
C VAL A 848 -27.30 0.95 11.90
N GLY A 849 -27.52 2.16 12.43
CA GLY A 849 -28.51 2.40 13.49
C GLY A 849 -29.93 2.03 13.07
N MET A 850 -30.35 2.39 11.85
CA MET A 850 -31.67 2.03 11.31
C MET A 850 -31.92 0.52 11.34
N TRP A 851 -30.90 -0.30 11.07
CA TRP A 851 -31.03 -1.76 11.02
C TRP A 851 -30.75 -2.44 12.36
N ALA A 852 -30.09 -1.77 13.31
CA ALA A 852 -29.64 -2.35 14.56
C ALA A 852 -30.76 -3.07 15.35
N PRO A 853 -31.96 -2.49 15.55
CA PRO A 853 -33.05 -3.19 16.24
C PRO A 853 -33.47 -4.48 15.54
N TYR A 854 -33.43 -4.51 14.20
CA TYR A 854 -33.81 -5.68 13.41
C TYR A 854 -32.76 -6.79 13.49
N PHE A 855 -31.47 -6.44 13.46
CA PHE A 855 -30.40 -7.42 13.69
C PHE A 855 -30.49 -8.04 15.09
N ALA A 856 -30.78 -7.23 16.11
CA ALA A 856 -30.98 -7.74 17.47
C ALA A 856 -32.19 -8.69 17.58
N ARG A 857 -33.29 -8.39 16.88
CA ARG A 857 -34.50 -9.23 16.84
C ARG A 857 -34.30 -10.61 16.22
N ILE A 858 -33.24 -10.83 15.43
CA ILE A 858 -32.89 -12.15 14.90
C ILE A 858 -32.53 -13.12 16.05
N GLY A 859 -32.06 -12.60 17.18
CA GLY A 859 -31.73 -13.41 18.36
C GLY A 859 -30.48 -14.28 18.20
N ARG A 860 -29.65 -14.02 17.16
CA ARG A 860 -28.40 -14.74 16.89
C ARG A 860 -27.18 -13.85 17.12
N PRO A 861 -26.06 -14.38 17.65
CA PRO A 861 -24.84 -13.60 17.84
C PRO A 861 -24.30 -13.05 16.52
N PHE A 862 -23.87 -11.79 16.50
CA PHE A 862 -23.31 -11.17 15.30
C PHE A 862 -22.22 -10.15 15.62
N VAL A 863 -21.44 -9.84 14.60
CA VAL A 863 -20.41 -8.80 14.64
C VAL A 863 -20.65 -7.75 13.56
N VAL A 864 -20.18 -6.53 13.81
CA VAL A 864 -20.17 -5.47 12.80
C VAL A 864 -18.73 -5.22 12.36
N VAL A 865 -18.47 -5.38 11.07
CA VAL A 865 -17.14 -5.16 10.48
C VAL A 865 -17.14 -3.83 9.73
N THR A 866 -16.17 -2.96 10.01
CA THR A 866 -16.02 -1.70 9.30
C THR A 866 -14.59 -1.49 8.80
N ARG A 867 -14.42 -0.64 7.79
CA ARG A 867 -13.11 -0.34 7.19
C ARG A 867 -12.59 1.07 7.50
N SER A 868 -13.36 1.86 8.23
CA SER A 868 -13.00 3.24 8.57
C SER A 868 -12.87 3.43 10.08
N PRO A 869 -11.74 3.97 10.58
CA PRO A 869 -11.60 4.31 11.99
C PRO A 869 -12.63 5.34 12.47
N ASP A 870 -13.08 6.20 11.57
CA ASP A 870 -14.01 7.28 11.88
C ASP A 870 -15.43 6.71 12.12
N THR A 871 -15.80 5.63 11.41
CA THR A 871 -17.11 4.97 11.55
C THR A 871 -17.16 4.00 12.71
N LEU A 872 -16.03 3.42 13.13
CA LEU A 872 -15.95 2.48 14.27
C LEU A 872 -16.64 3.03 15.53
N THR A 873 -16.35 4.29 15.88
CA THR A 873 -16.93 4.93 17.07
C THR A 873 -18.39 5.32 16.84
N GLU A 874 -18.75 5.70 15.61
CA GLU A 874 -20.10 6.09 15.23
C GLU A 874 -21.07 4.89 15.32
N ILE A 875 -20.66 3.75 14.76
CA ILE A 875 -21.39 2.48 14.79
C ILE A 875 -21.55 1.99 16.24
N SER A 876 -20.46 1.95 17.01
CA SER A 876 -20.50 1.53 18.43
C SER A 876 -21.46 2.38 19.28
N ARG A 877 -21.61 3.67 18.97
CA ARG A 877 -22.60 4.54 19.62
C ARG A 877 -24.01 4.28 19.12
N ALA A 878 -24.19 4.09 17.81
CA ALA A 878 -25.50 3.81 17.22
C ALA A 878 -26.09 2.51 17.78
N LEU A 879 -25.32 1.42 17.81
CA LEU A 879 -25.73 0.15 18.40
C LEU A 879 -26.19 0.33 19.86
N ARG A 880 -25.39 1.02 20.67
CA ARG A 880 -25.74 1.29 22.08
C ARG A 880 -27.01 2.11 22.27
N ARG A 881 -27.28 3.12 21.41
CA ARG A 881 -28.53 3.89 21.48
C ARG A 881 -29.76 3.02 21.23
N HIS A 882 -29.60 1.97 20.44
CA HIS A 882 -30.66 1.01 20.14
C HIS A 882 -30.66 -0.21 21.07
N GLY A 883 -29.88 -0.18 22.17
CA GLY A 883 -29.81 -1.28 23.12
C GLY A 883 -29.11 -2.54 22.59
N VAL A 884 -28.33 -2.42 21.52
CA VAL A 884 -27.66 -3.54 20.86
C VAL A 884 -26.20 -3.63 21.31
N ASP A 885 -25.82 -4.76 21.90
CA ASP A 885 -24.44 -5.04 22.31
C ASP A 885 -23.79 -6.03 21.34
N ALA A 886 -23.38 -5.52 20.18
CA ALA A 886 -22.65 -6.29 19.18
C ALA A 886 -21.21 -5.74 19.03
N PRO A 887 -20.18 -6.62 18.96
CA PRO A 887 -18.82 -6.19 18.73
C PRO A 887 -18.64 -5.49 17.39
N VAL A 888 -17.89 -4.40 17.37
CA VAL A 888 -17.53 -3.65 16.16
C VAL A 888 -16.03 -3.77 15.92
N ILE A 889 -15.64 -4.24 14.75
CA ILE A 889 -14.27 -4.61 14.38
C ILE A 889 -13.82 -3.75 13.19
N LEU A 890 -12.61 -3.18 13.28
CA LEU A 890 -11.95 -2.39 12.24
C LEU A 890 -10.62 -3.00 11.78
#